data_AF-A0A3R6YNB2-F1
#
_entry.id   AF-A0A3R6YNB2-F1
#
_cell.length_a   1.000
_cell.length_b   1.000
_cell.length_c   1.000
_cell.angle_alpha   90.00
_cell.angle_beta   90.00
_cell.angle_gamma   90.00
#
_symmetry.space_group_name_H-M   'P 1'
#
loop_
_entity.id
_entity.type
_entity.pdbx_description
1 polymer ?
#
loop_
_entity_poly.entity_id
_entity_poly.type
_entity_poly.pdbx_seq_one_letter_code
_entity_poly.pdbx_strand_id
1 'polypeptide(L)'
;MAKAAANAYFVEEEFELAVQKYTEALKEFPTDADALSKRSGAYLKLNQLQSALHDASAALEVDPNLRMAHYRQGVALFGVERFREALKSFLKGKELAGNQENSSTHVTVSVFQKHLKPGDVVVHFDTHQCLVKFTIDGTQVTALDLPLFGAIDPVESSFRVSTVKVEIKMNKADGGPWDQLERAAVAAVTSSSAPIVREVPAKPYASNRDWNQIDKRLTEELEQEKPEGEAAMQKLFADIYAKADESTRRAMNKSFQTSGGTVLSTNWNEVGTKDYEKERPAHALQKLHEVVDYFWAEIADAVPLIESLSEEAAFSHRELAASVASKCFFHLEEYQDALRLALGAGKYFDVNVHSQYTETIIATCIDEYIAIRTNGEGKAVDPRMQAIVEQMFDRCYASGTFKQALGVALESRRLDKVLRPVEESIRKSPDVSASLAYCFEVSRTTVTNRDFRLQVLQVLVQLYRGLPVQEYTHICQILQLLDQHAEVATILQTLLASSDDDDTLIAYQVAFDLVENENQKFLHAVSSALTTTAAAPTSRLDKLQQILQGEFSVDLLLDFLFRQTQSDPLVMKNIKTAVENRNSVLHNSAVCAHALMNCGTTVDAFLRDNLDWLGKASNWAKFSATASIGVIHKGHVRESMNLLAPYLPQAAGGAPTSPYSEGGALYALGLIHANQGSTSPSSTKTLEFLRNALRNSGTDEVVQHGACLGIGLSGMATHDAALYEELKNIMFTDNAVAGEGAGYAIGLVHLGAGFTDSDAVKELLSYAHDTKHEKIIRGAVMGLALMAYGREELADGVIEQLIRDKDPIIRYGGVYAIAMAYVGTANNGAVKRLLHVAVSDVSDDVRRAAVSCLGFVLFRTPAQVPKLVSLLAESFNPHVRYGACVAVGIACAGTFKNEAIQLLEPMLDDAVDYVRQGALCALAMVIMQESEGRHPK
;
A
#
# COMPACT_ATOMS: atom_id res chain seq x y z
N MET A 1 12.77 -56.52 -26.11
CA MET A 1 11.93 -56.70 -24.88
C MET A 1 12.51 -55.98 -23.66
N ALA A 2 13.84 -55.91 -23.50
CA ALA A 2 14.50 -55.27 -22.35
C ALA A 2 14.11 -53.79 -22.11
N LYS A 3 14.01 -52.95 -23.16
CA LYS A 3 13.62 -51.52 -23.03
C LYS A 3 12.18 -51.32 -22.50
N ALA A 4 11.24 -52.17 -22.90
CA ALA A 4 9.85 -52.09 -22.42
C ALA A 4 9.74 -52.54 -20.95
N ALA A 5 10.48 -53.58 -20.57
CA ALA A 5 10.60 -54.00 -19.17
C ALA A 5 11.27 -52.91 -18.31
N ALA A 6 12.32 -52.26 -18.82
CA ALA A 6 12.97 -51.13 -18.14
C ALA A 6 12.03 -49.94 -17.91
N ASN A 7 11.17 -49.62 -18.88
CA ASN A 7 10.14 -48.59 -18.70
C ASN A 7 9.13 -48.98 -17.61
N ALA A 8 8.73 -50.26 -17.52
CA ALA A 8 7.81 -50.75 -16.49
C ALA A 8 8.42 -50.61 -15.09
N TYR A 9 9.65 -51.08 -14.89
CA TYR A 9 10.37 -50.92 -13.62
C TYR A 9 10.59 -49.44 -13.25
N PHE A 10 10.78 -48.56 -14.23
CA PHE A 10 10.88 -47.13 -13.98
C PHE A 10 9.56 -46.52 -13.47
N VAL A 11 8.41 -47.03 -13.94
CA VAL A 11 7.08 -46.60 -13.49
C VAL A 11 6.76 -47.17 -12.10
N GLU A 12 7.25 -48.37 -11.79
CA GLU A 12 7.13 -49.02 -10.47
C GLU A 12 8.14 -48.47 -9.44
N GLU A 13 8.90 -47.42 -9.79
CA GLU A 13 9.93 -46.78 -8.96
C GLU A 13 11.13 -47.67 -8.57
N GLU A 14 11.27 -48.84 -9.20
CA GLU A 14 12.42 -49.74 -9.05
C GLU A 14 13.59 -49.30 -9.95
N PHE A 15 14.17 -48.12 -9.66
CA PHE A 15 15.14 -47.46 -10.53
C PHE A 15 16.44 -48.25 -10.77
N GLU A 16 16.90 -49.05 -9.81
CA GLU A 16 18.11 -49.87 -9.93
C GLU A 16 17.91 -50.99 -10.97
N LEU A 17 16.76 -51.66 -10.93
CA LEU A 17 16.37 -52.68 -11.90
C LEU A 17 16.09 -52.07 -13.27
N ALA A 18 15.50 -50.86 -13.32
CA ALA A 18 15.35 -50.11 -14.55
C ALA A 18 16.71 -49.81 -15.20
N VAL A 19 17.71 -49.36 -14.45
CA VAL A 19 19.09 -49.15 -14.95
C VAL A 19 19.70 -50.43 -15.49
N GLN A 20 19.55 -51.56 -14.80
CA GLN A 20 20.05 -52.85 -15.26
C GLN A 20 19.41 -53.26 -16.60
N LYS A 21 18.08 -53.12 -16.72
CA LYS A 21 17.35 -53.46 -17.95
C LYS A 21 17.61 -52.49 -19.11
N TYR A 22 17.79 -51.18 -18.85
CA TYR A 22 18.27 -50.26 -19.87
C TYR A 22 19.70 -50.60 -20.30
N THR A 23 20.56 -51.05 -19.39
CA THR A 23 21.93 -51.46 -19.72
C THR A 23 21.96 -52.74 -20.55
N GLU A 24 21.07 -53.71 -20.27
CA GLU A 24 20.86 -54.86 -21.15
C GLU A 24 20.37 -54.42 -22.56
N ALA A 25 19.41 -53.50 -22.64
CA ALA A 25 18.91 -52.99 -23.91
C ALA A 25 20.00 -52.27 -24.73
N LEU A 26 20.87 -51.52 -24.05
CA LEU A 26 21.99 -50.79 -24.68
C LEU A 26 23.17 -51.70 -25.06
N LYS A 27 23.24 -52.94 -24.56
CA LYS A 27 24.19 -53.94 -25.08
C LYS A 27 23.76 -54.46 -26.45
N GLU A 28 22.45 -54.59 -26.66
CA GLU A 28 21.89 -55.00 -27.96
C GLU A 28 21.88 -53.84 -28.97
N PHE A 29 21.58 -52.62 -28.50
CA PHE A 29 21.51 -51.41 -29.33
C PHE A 29 22.26 -50.24 -28.67
N PRO A 30 23.60 -50.14 -28.84
CA PRO A 30 24.42 -49.13 -28.17
C PRO A 30 24.11 -47.67 -28.53
N THR A 31 23.48 -47.44 -29.69
CA THR A 31 23.15 -46.11 -30.23
C THR A 31 21.67 -45.77 -30.11
N ASP A 32 20.92 -46.38 -29.17
CA ASP A 32 19.54 -45.98 -28.91
C ASP A 32 19.49 -44.73 -27.99
N ALA A 33 19.37 -43.55 -28.62
CA ALA A 33 19.32 -42.26 -27.92
C ALA A 33 18.19 -42.17 -26.87
N ASP A 34 17.03 -42.77 -27.13
CA ASP A 34 15.91 -42.76 -26.20
C ASP A 34 16.17 -43.69 -24.99
N ALA A 35 16.82 -44.84 -25.20
CA ALA A 35 17.25 -45.70 -24.09
C ALA A 35 18.35 -45.05 -23.24
N LEU A 36 19.34 -44.38 -23.85
CA LEU A 36 20.37 -43.60 -23.15
C LEU A 36 19.75 -42.47 -22.32
N SER A 37 18.85 -41.70 -22.93
CA SER A 37 18.14 -40.61 -22.23
C SER A 37 17.33 -41.16 -21.06
N LYS A 38 16.60 -42.27 -21.23
CA LYS A 38 15.78 -42.86 -20.16
C LYS A 38 16.61 -43.47 -19.03
N ARG A 39 17.77 -44.07 -19.34
CA ARG A 39 18.72 -44.54 -18.33
C ARG A 39 19.34 -43.37 -17.55
N SER A 40 19.68 -42.26 -18.21
CA SER A 40 20.04 -41.00 -17.54
C SER A 40 18.96 -40.54 -16.57
N GLY A 41 17.69 -40.61 -16.95
CA GLY A 41 16.56 -40.30 -16.06
C GLY A 41 16.50 -41.20 -14.81
N ALA A 42 16.84 -42.49 -14.94
CA ALA A 42 16.92 -43.41 -13.81
C ALA A 42 18.12 -43.12 -12.90
N TYR A 43 19.27 -42.76 -13.48
CA TYR A 43 20.44 -42.31 -12.70
C TYR A 43 20.17 -41.01 -11.91
N LEU A 44 19.41 -40.07 -12.47
CA LEU A 44 18.99 -38.87 -11.74
C LEU A 44 18.13 -39.20 -10.51
N LYS A 45 17.24 -40.20 -10.61
CA LYS A 45 16.41 -40.65 -9.48
C LYS A 45 17.22 -41.38 -8.40
N LEU A 46 18.32 -42.04 -8.78
CA LEU A 46 19.28 -42.65 -7.87
C LEU A 46 20.36 -41.67 -7.36
N ASN A 47 20.24 -40.38 -7.67
CA ASN A 47 21.21 -39.34 -7.34
C ASN A 47 22.65 -39.61 -7.87
N GLN A 48 22.77 -40.40 -8.95
CA GLN A 48 24.03 -40.69 -9.63
C GLN A 48 24.28 -39.67 -10.74
N LEU A 49 24.62 -38.44 -10.34
CA LEU A 49 24.63 -37.26 -11.21
C LEU A 49 25.65 -37.33 -12.35
N GLN A 50 26.83 -37.89 -12.10
CA GLN A 50 27.88 -38.06 -13.13
C GLN A 50 27.48 -39.07 -14.22
N SER A 51 26.90 -40.21 -13.83
CA SER A 51 26.39 -41.23 -14.75
C SER A 51 25.22 -40.69 -15.57
N ALA A 52 24.32 -39.93 -14.93
CA ALA A 52 23.22 -39.26 -15.61
C ALA A 52 23.69 -38.24 -16.66
N LEU A 53 24.73 -37.46 -16.33
CA LEU A 53 25.32 -36.48 -17.25
C LEU A 53 25.97 -37.15 -18.45
N HIS A 54 26.71 -38.23 -18.22
CA HIS A 54 27.35 -39.00 -19.28
C HIS A 54 26.32 -39.56 -20.27
N ASP A 55 25.29 -40.25 -19.78
CA ASP A 55 24.25 -40.83 -20.62
C ASP A 55 23.38 -39.78 -21.33
N ALA A 56 23.10 -38.65 -20.68
CA ALA A 56 22.37 -37.55 -21.32
C ALA A 56 23.18 -36.91 -22.46
N SER A 57 24.49 -36.77 -22.27
CA SER A 57 25.40 -36.24 -23.30
C SER A 57 25.56 -37.22 -24.45
N ALA A 58 25.73 -38.51 -24.15
CA ALA A 58 25.79 -39.57 -25.17
C ALA A 58 24.47 -39.68 -25.98
N ALA A 59 23.31 -39.50 -25.33
CA ALA A 59 22.04 -39.45 -26.03
C ALA A 59 21.96 -38.27 -27.02
N LEU A 60 22.56 -37.12 -26.67
CA LEU A 60 22.60 -35.93 -27.52
C LEU A 60 23.63 -36.00 -28.65
N GLU A 61 24.70 -36.78 -28.49
CA GLU A 61 25.62 -37.09 -29.59
C GLU A 61 24.93 -37.94 -30.67
N VAL A 62 23.98 -38.80 -30.27
CA VAL A 62 23.21 -39.64 -31.19
C VAL A 62 22.01 -38.90 -31.78
N ASP A 63 21.22 -38.21 -30.95
CA ASP A 63 20.08 -37.38 -31.38
C ASP A 63 20.13 -36.00 -30.73
N PRO A 64 20.73 -35.00 -31.41
CA PRO A 64 20.82 -33.63 -30.91
C PRO A 64 19.46 -32.93 -30.70
N ASN A 65 18.38 -33.44 -31.31
CA ASN A 65 17.04 -32.87 -31.22
C ASN A 65 16.18 -33.52 -30.12
N LEU A 66 16.74 -34.47 -29.37
CA LEU A 66 16.01 -35.15 -28.31
C LEU A 66 15.81 -34.23 -27.09
N ARG A 67 14.66 -33.55 -27.05
CA ARG A 67 14.25 -32.60 -25.99
C ARG A 67 14.50 -33.12 -24.58
N MET A 68 14.14 -34.37 -24.31
CA MET A 68 14.28 -34.97 -22.98
C MET A 68 15.73 -35.25 -22.59
N ALA A 69 16.64 -35.43 -23.55
CA ALA A 69 18.06 -35.53 -23.26
C ALA A 69 18.65 -34.16 -22.86
N HIS A 70 18.29 -33.06 -23.54
CA HIS A 70 18.66 -31.69 -23.14
C HIS A 70 18.18 -31.33 -21.72
N TYR A 71 16.92 -31.68 -21.40
CA TYR A 71 16.37 -31.46 -20.06
C TYR A 71 17.12 -32.28 -18.99
N ARG A 72 17.35 -33.57 -19.23
CA ARG A 72 18.07 -34.45 -18.29
C ARG A 72 19.54 -34.05 -18.13
N GLN A 73 20.19 -33.60 -19.21
CA GLN A 73 21.53 -33.02 -19.16
C GLN A 73 21.56 -31.75 -18.30
N GLY A 74 20.58 -30.85 -18.48
CA GLY A 74 20.44 -29.64 -17.67
C GLY A 74 20.26 -29.94 -16.18
N VAL A 75 19.41 -30.92 -15.82
CA VAL A 75 19.21 -31.34 -14.42
C VAL A 75 20.47 -31.99 -13.85
N ALA A 76 21.17 -32.83 -14.62
CA ALA A 76 22.43 -33.44 -14.19
C ALA A 76 23.53 -32.39 -13.97
N LEU A 77 23.69 -31.42 -14.90
CA LEU A 77 24.65 -30.32 -14.79
C LEU A 77 24.35 -29.41 -13.60
N PHE A 78 23.06 -29.16 -13.31
CA PHE A 78 22.64 -28.39 -12.15
C PHE A 78 23.02 -29.09 -10.84
N GLY A 79 22.80 -30.41 -10.76
CA GLY A 79 23.21 -31.20 -9.59
C GLY A 79 24.74 -31.29 -9.40
N VAL A 80 25.53 -31.15 -10.46
CA VAL A 80 27.01 -31.09 -10.43
C VAL A 80 27.52 -29.64 -10.30
N GLU A 81 26.64 -28.68 -10.04
CA GLU A 81 26.95 -27.24 -9.84
C GLU A 81 27.55 -26.52 -11.07
N ARG A 82 27.34 -27.05 -12.28
CA ARG A 82 27.75 -26.43 -13.56
C ARG A 82 26.63 -25.58 -14.16
N PHE A 83 26.24 -24.53 -13.44
CA PHE A 83 25.01 -23.75 -13.71
C PHE A 83 24.93 -23.09 -15.09
N ARG A 84 26.05 -22.59 -15.65
CA ARG A 84 26.06 -21.94 -16.98
C ARG A 84 25.73 -22.93 -18.10
N GLU A 85 26.25 -24.14 -18.01
CA GLU A 85 26.00 -25.19 -19.01
C GLU A 85 24.61 -25.80 -18.83
N ALA A 86 24.13 -25.89 -17.58
CA ALA A 86 22.76 -26.28 -17.28
C ALA A 86 21.77 -25.32 -17.94
N LEU A 87 21.98 -24.00 -17.81
CA LEU A 87 21.16 -22.98 -18.45
C LEU A 87 21.12 -23.13 -19.98
N LYS A 88 22.28 -23.35 -20.62
CA LYS A 88 22.36 -23.57 -22.08
C LYS A 88 21.56 -24.79 -22.52
N SER A 89 21.64 -25.89 -21.76
CA SER A 89 20.92 -27.14 -22.04
C SER A 89 19.40 -26.95 -21.85
N PHE A 90 18.97 -26.23 -20.81
CA PHE A 90 17.55 -25.92 -20.60
C PHE A 90 16.98 -25.01 -21.69
N LEU A 91 17.73 -23.98 -22.12
CA LEU A 91 17.31 -23.09 -23.19
C LEU A 91 17.17 -23.85 -24.52
N LYS A 92 18.11 -24.75 -24.84
CA LYS A 92 18.00 -25.58 -26.05
C LYS A 92 16.83 -26.56 -25.99
N GLY A 93 16.59 -27.17 -24.82
CA GLY A 93 15.40 -27.99 -24.59
C GLY A 93 14.08 -27.22 -24.75
N LYS A 94 14.05 -25.94 -24.35
CA LYS A 94 12.88 -25.05 -24.52
C LYS A 94 12.66 -24.65 -25.98
N GLU A 95 13.73 -24.33 -26.71
CA GLU A 95 13.68 -24.00 -28.15
C GLU A 95 13.10 -25.18 -28.97
N LEU A 96 13.52 -26.41 -28.66
CA LEU A 96 12.99 -27.63 -29.28
C LEU A 96 11.53 -27.93 -28.89
N ALA A 97 11.05 -27.43 -27.76
CA ALA A 97 9.64 -27.54 -27.37
C ALA A 97 8.72 -26.63 -28.21
N GLY A 98 9.18 -25.43 -28.57
CA GLY A 98 8.42 -24.48 -29.39
C GLY A 98 8.15 -24.96 -30.83
N ASN A 99 9.00 -25.85 -31.36
CA ASN A 99 8.84 -26.38 -32.72
C ASN A 99 7.96 -27.64 -32.82
N GLN A 100 7.52 -28.25 -31.71
CA GLN A 100 6.75 -29.50 -31.71
C GLN A 100 5.22 -29.31 -31.72
N GLU A 101 4.70 -28.11 -31.41
CA GLU A 101 3.25 -27.87 -31.25
C GLU A 101 2.57 -27.21 -32.48
N ASN A 102 3.32 -26.92 -33.54
CA ASN A 102 2.83 -26.27 -34.76
C ASN A 102 3.19 -27.09 -36.02
N SER A 103 2.37 -28.08 -36.36
CA SER A 103 2.52 -28.81 -37.63
C SER A 103 2.00 -27.94 -38.80
N SER A 104 2.52 -28.13 -40.01
CA SER A 104 2.00 -27.47 -41.21
C SER A 104 0.53 -27.85 -41.51
N THR A 105 0.05 -28.95 -40.95
CA THR A 105 -1.28 -29.54 -41.25
C THR A 105 -2.31 -29.34 -40.13
N HIS A 106 -1.88 -29.31 -38.87
CA HIS A 106 -2.79 -29.22 -37.73
C HIS A 106 -2.13 -28.51 -36.53
N VAL A 107 -2.96 -27.89 -35.69
CA VAL A 107 -2.57 -27.33 -34.39
C VAL A 107 -3.17 -28.19 -33.30
N THR A 108 -2.39 -28.48 -32.25
CA THR A 108 -2.90 -29.21 -31.09
C THR A 108 -2.83 -28.33 -29.84
N VAL A 109 -3.95 -28.17 -29.14
CA VAL A 109 -4.05 -27.43 -27.88
C VAL A 109 -4.42 -28.41 -26.77
N SER A 110 -3.70 -28.38 -25.65
CA SER A 110 -3.99 -29.23 -24.49
C SER A 110 -4.45 -28.39 -23.31
N VAL A 111 -5.67 -28.64 -22.82
CA VAL A 111 -6.21 -28.02 -21.60
C VAL A 111 -6.08 -29.00 -20.45
N PHE A 112 -5.29 -28.66 -19.42
CA PHE A 112 -5.03 -29.54 -18.29
C PHE A 112 -6.05 -29.31 -17.17
N GLN A 113 -6.87 -30.32 -16.89
CA GLN A 113 -7.85 -30.32 -15.81
C GLN A 113 -8.05 -31.76 -15.32
N LYS A 114 -7.91 -31.99 -14.01
CA LYS A 114 -8.00 -33.31 -13.39
C LYS A 114 -9.46 -33.70 -13.13
N HIS A 115 -9.74 -35.01 -13.14
CA HIS A 115 -11.02 -35.61 -12.77
C HIS A 115 -12.21 -35.34 -13.72
N LEU A 116 -11.96 -34.89 -14.94
CA LEU A 116 -13.00 -34.75 -15.97
C LEU A 116 -13.43 -36.10 -16.55
N LYS A 117 -14.74 -36.32 -16.70
CA LYS A 117 -15.28 -37.44 -17.50
C LYS A 117 -15.61 -36.93 -18.92
N PRO A 118 -15.68 -37.81 -19.93
CA PRO A 118 -16.01 -37.41 -21.31
C PRO A 118 -17.35 -36.67 -21.46
N GLY A 119 -18.33 -36.91 -20.56
CA GLY A 119 -19.62 -36.22 -20.57
C GLY A 119 -19.60 -34.81 -20.00
N ASP A 120 -18.53 -34.41 -19.32
CA ASP A 120 -18.41 -33.12 -18.65
C ASP A 120 -17.80 -32.04 -19.57
N VAL A 121 -17.37 -32.42 -20.78
CA VAL A 121 -16.63 -31.55 -21.72
C VAL A 121 -17.43 -31.37 -23.01
N VAL A 122 -17.63 -30.11 -23.40
CA VAL A 122 -18.22 -29.74 -24.69
C VAL A 122 -17.23 -28.87 -25.46
N VAL A 123 -16.86 -29.29 -26.67
CA VAL A 123 -15.99 -28.52 -27.58
C VAL A 123 -16.80 -28.14 -28.83
N HIS A 124 -16.79 -26.87 -29.17
CA HIS A 124 -17.38 -26.33 -30.40
C HIS A 124 -16.26 -25.81 -31.30
N PHE A 125 -16.20 -26.35 -32.52
CA PHE A 125 -15.32 -25.88 -33.59
C PHE A 125 -16.11 -25.01 -34.56
N ASP A 126 -15.59 -23.83 -34.86
CA ASP A 126 -16.00 -22.96 -35.96
C ASP A 126 -14.76 -22.61 -36.79
N THR A 127 -14.98 -22.14 -38.02
CA THR A 127 -13.95 -21.87 -39.03
C THR A 127 -12.81 -21.00 -38.48
N HIS A 128 -13.10 -20.08 -37.57
CA HIS A 128 -12.11 -19.20 -36.93
C HIS A 128 -12.21 -19.16 -35.40
N GLN A 129 -12.89 -20.11 -34.77
CA GLN A 129 -13.07 -20.10 -33.31
C GLN A 129 -13.09 -21.52 -32.73
N CYS A 130 -12.46 -21.71 -31.58
CA CYS A 130 -12.55 -22.94 -30.79
C CYS A 130 -13.01 -22.62 -29.38
N LEU A 131 -14.19 -23.09 -29.01
CA LEU A 131 -14.80 -22.88 -27.70
C LEU A 131 -14.87 -24.20 -26.92
N VAL A 132 -14.38 -24.20 -25.68
CA VAL A 132 -14.39 -25.36 -24.77
C VAL A 132 -15.12 -24.98 -23.50
N LYS A 133 -16.08 -25.82 -23.11
CA LYS A 133 -16.84 -25.67 -21.86
C LYS A 133 -16.69 -26.93 -21.02
N PHE A 134 -16.50 -26.74 -19.72
CA PHE A 134 -16.50 -27.80 -18.72
C PHE A 134 -17.73 -27.70 -17.83
N THR A 135 -18.24 -28.84 -17.38
CA THR A 135 -19.29 -28.91 -16.36
C THR A 135 -18.65 -29.35 -15.06
N ILE A 136 -18.54 -28.44 -14.09
CA ILE A 136 -17.95 -28.70 -12.76
C ILE A 136 -19.07 -28.45 -11.74
N ASP A 137 -19.37 -29.44 -10.90
CA ASP A 137 -20.41 -29.38 -9.87
C ASP A 137 -21.79 -28.90 -10.37
N GLY A 138 -22.16 -29.30 -11.59
CA GLY A 138 -23.43 -28.95 -12.23
C GLY A 138 -23.47 -27.56 -12.89
N THR A 139 -22.38 -26.79 -12.82
CA THR A 139 -22.27 -25.47 -13.45
C THR A 139 -21.40 -25.56 -14.71
N GLN A 140 -21.90 -25.06 -15.85
CA GLN A 140 -21.08 -24.94 -17.07
C GLN A 140 -20.19 -23.71 -16.97
N VAL A 141 -18.87 -23.93 -17.09
CA VAL A 141 -17.84 -22.89 -17.12
C VAL A 141 -17.14 -22.92 -18.47
N THR A 142 -16.99 -21.76 -19.10
CA THR A 142 -16.17 -21.63 -20.32
C THR A 142 -14.71 -21.78 -19.93
N ALA A 143 -14.10 -22.87 -20.40
CA ALA A 143 -12.71 -23.20 -20.10
C ALA A 143 -11.73 -22.55 -21.07
N LEU A 144 -12.15 -22.37 -22.32
CA LEU A 144 -11.31 -21.82 -23.38
C LEU A 144 -12.20 -21.18 -24.45
N ASP A 145 -11.91 -19.96 -24.84
CA ASP A 145 -12.52 -19.28 -25.99
C ASP A 145 -11.41 -18.69 -26.86
N LEU A 146 -11.08 -19.39 -27.95
CA LEU A 146 -9.93 -19.08 -28.80
C LEU A 146 -10.40 -18.56 -30.16
N PRO A 147 -10.22 -17.26 -30.47
CA PRO A 147 -10.32 -16.75 -31.83
C PRO A 147 -9.04 -17.10 -32.60
N LEU A 148 -9.14 -18.02 -33.56
CA LEU A 148 -7.99 -18.64 -34.23
C LEU A 148 -7.37 -17.72 -35.30
N PHE A 149 -6.03 -17.74 -35.38
CA PHE A 149 -5.26 -16.95 -36.35
C PHE A 149 -5.64 -17.23 -37.81
N GLY A 150 -5.78 -18.51 -38.19
CA GLY A 150 -6.15 -18.96 -39.54
C GLY A 150 -7.45 -19.78 -39.55
N ALA A 151 -7.92 -20.15 -40.74
CA ALA A 151 -9.10 -20.99 -40.89
C ALA A 151 -8.81 -22.45 -40.51
N ILE A 152 -9.73 -23.09 -39.80
CA ILE A 152 -9.72 -24.53 -39.51
C ILE A 152 -10.89 -25.23 -40.21
N ASP A 153 -10.73 -26.52 -40.51
CA ASP A 153 -11.84 -27.36 -40.94
C ASP A 153 -12.55 -27.93 -39.69
N PRO A 154 -13.79 -27.50 -39.37
CA PRO A 154 -14.50 -27.95 -38.18
C PRO A 154 -14.87 -29.44 -38.23
N VAL A 155 -15.00 -30.02 -39.42
CA VAL A 155 -15.43 -31.43 -39.61
C VAL A 155 -14.27 -32.38 -39.37
N GLU A 156 -13.06 -31.99 -39.77
CA GLU A 156 -11.86 -32.80 -39.55
C GLU A 156 -11.16 -32.54 -38.20
N SER A 157 -11.58 -31.50 -37.48
CA SER A 157 -11.09 -31.18 -36.14
C SER A 157 -11.69 -32.11 -35.08
N SER A 158 -10.90 -32.51 -34.09
CA SER A 158 -11.28 -33.53 -33.10
C SER A 158 -10.73 -33.21 -31.71
N PHE A 159 -11.30 -33.82 -30.68
CA PHE A 159 -10.77 -33.72 -29.32
C PHE A 159 -10.78 -35.07 -28.60
N ARG A 160 -9.92 -35.22 -27.60
CA ARG A 160 -9.80 -36.41 -26.76
C ARG A 160 -9.72 -36.01 -25.30
N VAL A 161 -10.58 -36.59 -24.47
CA VAL A 161 -10.56 -36.39 -23.01
C VAL A 161 -9.76 -37.50 -22.34
N SER A 162 -8.85 -37.12 -21.47
CA SER A 162 -8.06 -37.98 -20.57
C SER A 162 -8.36 -37.60 -19.11
N THR A 163 -7.89 -38.41 -18.15
CA THR A 163 -8.08 -38.15 -16.71
C THR A 163 -7.39 -36.88 -16.20
N VAL A 164 -6.43 -36.35 -16.97
CA VAL A 164 -5.58 -35.21 -16.58
C VAL A 164 -5.67 -34.03 -17.57
N LYS A 165 -6.20 -34.24 -18.78
CA LYS A 165 -6.25 -33.20 -19.82
C LYS A 165 -7.30 -33.48 -20.91
N VAL A 166 -7.70 -32.43 -21.61
CA VAL A 166 -8.43 -32.46 -22.88
C VAL A 166 -7.47 -32.04 -23.99
N GLU A 167 -7.21 -32.92 -24.95
CA GLU A 167 -6.41 -32.66 -26.14
C GLU A 167 -7.31 -32.30 -27.31
N ILE A 168 -7.10 -31.13 -27.91
CA ILE A 168 -7.90 -30.59 -29.01
C ILE A 168 -7.00 -30.49 -30.24
N LYS A 169 -7.36 -31.18 -31.30
CA LYS A 169 -6.64 -31.19 -32.58
C LYS A 169 -7.48 -30.45 -33.63
N MET A 170 -6.96 -29.32 -34.10
CA MET A 170 -7.59 -28.48 -35.11
C MET A 170 -6.85 -28.61 -36.44
N ASN A 171 -7.55 -29.06 -37.48
CA ASN A 171 -6.98 -29.19 -38.83
C ASN A 171 -7.02 -27.83 -39.55
N LYS A 172 -5.88 -27.38 -40.09
CA LYS A 172 -5.77 -26.09 -40.78
C LYS A 172 -6.35 -26.21 -42.20
N ALA A 173 -7.23 -25.29 -42.60
CA ALA A 173 -7.79 -25.28 -43.95
C ALA A 173 -6.77 -24.80 -45.00
N ASP A 174 -5.94 -23.80 -44.65
CA ASP A 174 -5.06 -23.12 -45.62
C ASP A 174 -3.67 -23.76 -45.77
N GLY A 175 -3.28 -24.71 -44.91
CA GLY A 175 -1.98 -25.41 -44.95
C GLY A 175 -0.76 -24.50 -44.77
N GLY A 176 -0.07 -24.59 -43.62
CA GLY A 176 1.12 -23.79 -43.33
C GLY A 176 1.37 -23.59 -41.83
N PRO A 177 2.59 -23.27 -41.39
CA PRO A 177 2.86 -22.94 -39.98
C PRO A 177 2.12 -21.65 -39.61
N TRP A 178 1.53 -21.61 -38.41
CA TRP A 178 0.94 -20.38 -37.87
C TRP A 178 1.95 -19.70 -36.97
N ASP A 179 2.26 -18.42 -37.20
CA ASP A 179 3.22 -17.70 -36.35
C ASP A 179 2.66 -17.40 -34.96
N GLN A 180 1.33 -17.36 -34.82
CA GLN A 180 0.59 -17.15 -33.57
C GLN A 180 -0.69 -18.01 -33.55
N LEU A 181 -1.19 -18.37 -32.36
CA LEU A 181 -2.40 -19.19 -32.20
C LEU A 181 -3.68 -18.36 -32.32
N GLU A 182 -3.68 -17.17 -31.74
CA GLU A 182 -4.83 -16.28 -31.65
C GLU A 182 -4.77 -15.15 -32.67
N ARG A 183 -5.93 -14.70 -33.14
CA ARG A 183 -6.06 -13.54 -34.01
C ARG A 183 -6.03 -12.25 -33.19
N ALA A 184 -5.18 -11.29 -33.56
CA ALA A 184 -5.20 -9.96 -32.95
C ALA A 184 -6.58 -9.30 -33.14
N ALA A 185 -7.16 -8.77 -32.06
CA ALA A 185 -8.46 -8.10 -32.11
C ALA A 185 -8.38 -6.80 -32.93
N VAL A 186 -8.96 -6.80 -34.13
CA VAL A 186 -9.10 -5.61 -34.96
C VAL A 186 -10.52 -5.05 -34.80
N ALA A 187 -10.62 -3.83 -34.27
CA ALA A 187 -11.85 -3.05 -34.26
C ALA A 187 -12.38 -2.86 -35.69
N ALA A 188 -13.68 -3.12 -35.88
CA ALA A 188 -14.35 -3.00 -37.16
C ALA A 188 -14.30 -1.55 -37.69
N VAL A 189 -13.63 -1.34 -38.82
CA VAL A 189 -13.81 -0.17 -39.69
C VAL A 189 -13.96 -0.64 -41.14
N THR A 190 -15.04 -0.16 -41.75
CA THR A 190 -15.51 -0.31 -43.12
C THR A 190 -14.51 0.19 -44.19
N SER A 191 -14.25 -0.68 -45.17
CA SER A 191 -13.89 -0.46 -46.58
C SER A 191 -13.34 0.90 -47.06
N SER A 192 -12.07 0.94 -47.48
CA SER A 192 -11.68 0.89 -48.92
C SER A 192 -10.17 1.17 -49.08
N SER A 193 -9.43 0.18 -49.58
CA SER A 193 -8.11 0.39 -50.17
C SER A 193 -8.04 -0.34 -51.50
N ALA A 194 -7.60 0.36 -52.55
CA ALA A 194 -7.07 -0.25 -53.76
C ALA A 194 -5.55 -0.47 -53.55
N PRO A 195 -4.98 -1.63 -53.92
CA PRO A 195 -3.59 -1.95 -53.64
C PRO A 195 -2.65 -1.36 -54.70
N ILE A 196 -1.55 -0.74 -54.24
CA ILE A 196 -0.37 -0.46 -55.05
C ILE A 196 0.62 -1.61 -54.83
N VAL A 197 0.90 -2.35 -55.91
CA VAL A 197 1.87 -3.45 -55.97
C VAL A 197 3.30 -2.90 -55.84
N ARG A 198 4.10 -3.48 -54.95
CA ARG A 198 5.57 -3.44 -55.03
C ARG A 198 6.14 -4.84 -54.80
N GLU A 199 6.69 -5.40 -55.86
CA GLU A 199 7.44 -6.67 -55.88
C GLU A 199 8.77 -6.52 -55.14
N VAL A 200 9.17 -7.56 -54.40
CA VAL A 200 10.51 -7.74 -53.85
C VAL A 200 11.17 -8.93 -54.59
N PRO A 201 12.40 -8.80 -55.13
CA PRO A 201 13.05 -9.87 -55.88
C PRO A 201 13.55 -11.01 -54.97
N ALA A 202 13.49 -12.24 -55.48
CA ALA A 202 14.02 -13.45 -54.88
C ALA A 202 15.56 -13.46 -54.81
N LYS A 203 16.13 -13.97 -53.71
CA LYS A 203 17.54 -14.38 -53.62
C LYS A 203 17.69 -15.85 -53.99
N PRO A 204 18.70 -16.21 -54.81
CA PRO A 204 18.94 -17.60 -55.24
C PRO A 204 19.90 -18.34 -54.30
N TYR A 205 19.82 -19.68 -54.40
CA TYR A 205 20.71 -20.75 -53.93
C TYR A 205 20.27 -21.57 -52.73
N ALA A 206 19.73 -22.75 -53.05
CA ALA A 206 19.91 -23.98 -52.32
C ALA A 206 21.02 -24.79 -53.00
N SER A 207 22.00 -25.28 -52.25
CA SER A 207 22.72 -26.50 -52.64
C SER A 207 23.34 -27.21 -51.43
N ASN A 208 22.97 -28.48 -51.32
CA ASN A 208 23.53 -29.57 -50.50
C ASN A 208 25.06 -29.53 -50.37
N ARG A 209 25.60 -29.56 -49.13
CA ARG A 209 27.02 -29.86 -48.88
C ARG A 209 27.22 -30.62 -47.55
N ASP A 210 27.96 -31.73 -47.65
CA ASP A 210 28.41 -32.61 -46.57
C ASP A 210 29.52 -31.97 -45.72
N TRP A 211 29.32 -31.93 -44.40
CA TRP A 211 30.20 -31.25 -43.45
C TRP A 211 31.49 -32.02 -43.09
N ASN A 212 31.61 -33.29 -43.45
CA ASN A 212 32.76 -34.13 -43.10
C ASN A 212 33.98 -33.95 -44.03
N GLN A 213 33.89 -33.15 -45.09
CA GLN A 213 35.05 -32.73 -45.88
C GLN A 213 35.62 -31.37 -45.45
N ILE A 214 34.89 -30.60 -44.64
CA ILE A 214 35.30 -29.26 -44.20
C ILE A 214 36.32 -29.34 -43.06
N ASP A 215 36.21 -30.34 -42.18
CA ASP A 215 37.14 -30.48 -41.05
C ASP A 215 38.55 -30.90 -41.48
N LYS A 216 38.65 -31.79 -42.49
CA LYS A 216 39.95 -32.12 -43.12
C LYS A 216 40.52 -30.98 -43.95
N ARG A 217 39.68 -30.10 -44.52
CA ARG A 217 40.13 -28.90 -45.23
C ARG A 217 40.57 -27.80 -44.27
N LEU A 218 39.90 -27.63 -43.13
CA LEU A 218 40.28 -26.68 -42.07
C LEU A 218 41.63 -27.02 -41.44
N THR A 219 41.97 -28.31 -41.34
CA THR A 219 43.27 -28.72 -40.80
C THR A 219 44.42 -28.50 -41.80
N GLU A 220 44.14 -28.56 -43.11
CA GLU A 220 45.12 -28.24 -44.18
C GLU A 220 45.13 -26.73 -44.54
N GLU A 221 44.04 -25.99 -44.31
CA GLU A 221 43.92 -24.54 -44.53
C GLU A 221 44.50 -23.73 -43.35
N LEU A 222 44.56 -24.27 -42.12
CA LEU A 222 45.27 -23.64 -41.00
C LEU A 222 46.81 -23.64 -41.17
N GLU A 223 47.36 -24.46 -42.07
CA GLU A 223 48.78 -24.46 -42.42
C GLU A 223 49.11 -23.68 -43.72
N GLN A 224 48.12 -23.06 -44.40
CA GLN A 224 48.35 -22.41 -45.70
C GLN A 224 47.72 -21.02 -45.96
N GLU A 225 47.17 -20.29 -44.97
CA GLU A 225 46.75 -18.90 -45.22
C GLU A 225 47.85 -17.85 -44.96
N LYS A 226 48.36 -17.28 -46.05
CA LYS A 226 49.09 -16.00 -46.09
C LYS A 226 48.09 -14.83 -46.03
N PRO A 227 48.47 -13.68 -45.43
CA PRO A 227 47.57 -12.52 -45.28
C PRO A 227 47.50 -11.66 -46.56
N GLU A 228 46.35 -11.58 -47.23
CA GLU A 228 46.09 -10.64 -48.35
C GLU A 228 44.82 -9.80 -48.14
N GLY A 229 44.76 -9.02 -47.05
CA GLY A 229 43.70 -8.02 -46.82
C GLY A 229 44.20 -6.58 -46.94
N GLU A 230 45.25 -6.22 -46.19
CA GLU A 230 45.77 -4.85 -46.18
C GLU A 230 46.72 -4.55 -47.35
N ALA A 231 47.53 -5.54 -47.77
CA ALA A 231 48.51 -5.36 -48.85
C ALA A 231 47.86 -5.19 -50.24
N ALA A 232 46.74 -5.88 -50.50
CA ALA A 232 46.00 -5.76 -51.74
C ALA A 232 45.27 -4.42 -51.86
N MET A 233 44.72 -3.92 -50.75
CA MET A 233 44.10 -2.58 -50.69
C MET A 233 45.15 -1.47 -50.83
N GLN A 234 46.30 -1.59 -50.16
CA GLN A 234 47.42 -0.66 -50.35
C GLN A 234 47.94 -0.66 -51.80
N LYS A 235 47.97 -1.82 -52.48
CA LYS A 235 48.32 -1.91 -53.90
C LYS A 235 47.31 -1.17 -54.78
N LEU A 236 46.01 -1.34 -54.52
CA LEU A 236 44.95 -0.63 -55.23
C LEU A 236 45.06 0.89 -55.03
N PHE A 237 45.33 1.36 -53.80
CA PHE A 237 45.54 2.77 -53.50
C PHE A 237 46.82 3.33 -54.12
N ALA A 238 47.90 2.56 -54.14
CA ALA A 238 49.15 2.92 -54.81
C ALA A 238 48.95 3.07 -56.32
N ASP A 239 48.17 2.17 -56.94
CA ASP A 239 47.86 2.22 -58.38
C ASP A 239 46.95 3.40 -58.75
N ILE A 240 45.95 3.72 -57.91
CA ILE A 240 45.08 4.89 -58.10
C ILE A 240 45.88 6.18 -57.92
N TYR A 241 46.72 6.27 -56.89
CA TYR A 241 47.57 7.44 -56.64
C TYR A 241 48.62 7.63 -57.75
N ALA A 242 49.21 6.55 -58.27
CA ALA A 242 50.15 6.60 -59.39
C ALA A 242 49.50 7.09 -60.70
N LYS A 243 48.21 6.81 -60.92
CA LYS A 243 47.48 7.21 -62.13
C LYS A 243 46.68 8.53 -62.01
N ALA A 244 46.60 9.12 -60.82
CA ALA A 244 45.81 10.32 -60.55
C ALA A 244 46.51 11.63 -60.97
N ASP A 245 45.73 12.60 -61.47
CA ASP A 245 46.18 13.98 -61.74
C ASP A 245 46.59 14.73 -60.46
N GLU A 246 47.38 15.79 -60.58
CA GLU A 246 47.95 16.48 -59.41
C GLU A 246 46.89 17.09 -58.47
N SER A 247 45.75 17.56 -59.02
CA SER A 247 44.59 18.01 -58.25
C SER A 247 43.94 16.86 -57.47
N THR A 248 43.82 15.69 -58.10
CA THR A 248 43.26 14.46 -57.52
C THR A 248 44.17 13.90 -56.42
N ARG A 249 45.50 13.92 -56.61
CA ARG A 249 46.48 13.53 -55.59
C ARG A 249 46.46 14.47 -54.39
N ARG A 250 46.31 15.78 -54.63
CA ARG A 250 46.15 16.75 -53.53
C ARG A 250 44.84 16.53 -52.79
N ALA A 251 43.74 16.23 -53.48
CA ALA A 251 42.45 15.91 -52.86
C ALA A 251 42.53 14.62 -52.02
N MET A 252 43.18 13.59 -52.56
CA MET A 252 43.39 12.31 -51.88
C MET A 252 44.28 12.49 -50.65
N ASN A 253 45.41 13.19 -50.75
CA ASN A 253 46.29 13.41 -49.60
C ASN A 253 45.67 14.29 -48.53
N LYS A 254 44.98 15.37 -48.92
CA LYS A 254 44.30 16.25 -47.96
C LYS A 254 43.16 15.50 -47.29
N SER A 255 42.25 14.86 -48.04
CA SER A 255 41.16 14.07 -47.43
C SER A 255 41.68 12.92 -46.56
N PHE A 256 42.75 12.24 -46.95
CA PHE A 256 43.36 11.15 -46.18
C PHE A 256 44.03 11.65 -44.89
N GLN A 257 44.83 12.72 -44.95
CA GLN A 257 45.47 13.33 -43.78
C GLN A 257 44.43 13.92 -42.82
N THR A 258 43.44 14.64 -43.34
CA THR A 258 42.44 15.32 -42.51
C THR A 258 41.40 14.34 -41.93
N SER A 259 41.14 13.19 -42.57
CA SER A 259 40.24 12.13 -42.05
C SER A 259 40.93 11.09 -41.16
N GLY A 260 42.25 11.20 -40.93
CA GLY A 260 43.01 10.20 -40.18
C GLY A 260 43.01 8.81 -40.82
N GLY A 261 42.94 8.74 -42.16
CA GLY A 261 43.09 7.50 -42.93
C GLY A 261 41.80 6.72 -43.25
N THR A 262 40.62 7.28 -42.97
CA THR A 262 39.33 6.57 -43.13
C THR A 262 38.54 6.95 -44.39
N VAL A 263 38.80 8.12 -44.98
CA VAL A 263 38.07 8.61 -46.16
C VAL A 263 39.06 9.10 -47.22
N LEU A 264 38.89 8.61 -48.45
CA LEU A 264 39.69 9.00 -49.61
C LEU A 264 38.77 9.59 -50.69
N SER A 265 38.87 10.91 -50.92
CA SER A 265 38.12 11.59 -51.99
C SER A 265 39.04 12.06 -53.11
N THR A 266 38.58 11.91 -54.36
CA THR A 266 39.30 12.29 -55.59
C THR A 266 38.90 13.68 -56.12
N ASN A 267 37.92 14.35 -55.51
CA ASN A 267 37.37 15.61 -56.00
C ASN A 267 37.86 16.83 -55.20
N TRP A 268 38.77 17.63 -55.77
CA TRP A 268 39.35 18.80 -55.10
C TRP A 268 38.31 19.89 -54.74
N ASN A 269 37.25 20.02 -55.53
CA ASN A 269 36.19 21.01 -55.27
C ASN A 269 35.36 20.68 -54.02
N GLU A 270 35.27 19.41 -53.62
CA GLU A 270 34.60 18.99 -52.37
C GLU A 270 35.51 19.11 -51.15
N VAL A 271 36.80 18.74 -51.31
CA VAL A 271 37.80 18.70 -50.23
C VAL A 271 38.37 20.10 -49.91
N GLY A 272 38.23 21.04 -50.84
CA GLY A 272 38.66 22.44 -50.69
C GLY A 272 37.81 23.23 -49.69
N THR A 273 36.50 22.93 -49.61
CA THR A 273 35.53 23.68 -48.80
C THR A 273 35.13 22.99 -47.49
N LYS A 274 35.33 21.68 -47.36
CA LYS A 274 34.98 20.90 -46.15
C LYS A 274 36.16 20.81 -45.17
N ASP A 275 35.91 21.20 -43.93
CA ASP A 275 36.88 21.17 -42.83
C ASP A 275 36.67 19.89 -42.00
N TYR A 276 37.23 18.77 -42.48
CA TYR A 276 36.97 17.42 -41.94
C TYR A 276 37.41 17.24 -40.48
N GLU A 277 38.31 18.08 -39.95
CA GLU A 277 38.69 18.06 -38.53
C GLU A 277 37.51 18.40 -37.61
N LYS A 278 36.57 19.24 -38.06
CA LYS A 278 35.38 19.60 -37.29
C LYS A 278 34.24 18.58 -37.40
N GLU A 279 34.19 17.81 -38.48
CA GLU A 279 33.15 16.78 -38.72
C GLU A 279 33.54 15.38 -38.21
N ARG A 280 34.83 15.12 -37.97
CA ARG A 280 35.34 13.82 -37.50
C ARG A 280 34.76 13.38 -36.15
N PRO A 281 34.66 14.23 -35.12
CA PRO A 281 34.05 13.83 -33.84
C PRO A 281 32.57 13.46 -33.99
N ALA A 282 31.84 14.15 -34.87
CA ALA A 282 30.43 13.89 -35.12
C ALA A 282 30.19 12.50 -35.74
N HIS A 283 31.01 12.10 -36.72
CA HIS A 283 30.90 10.78 -37.35
C HIS A 283 31.30 9.65 -36.39
N ALA A 284 32.31 9.88 -35.55
CA ALA A 284 32.72 8.91 -34.52
C ALA A 284 31.59 8.71 -33.48
N LEU A 285 30.99 9.78 -32.99
CA LEU A 285 29.88 9.72 -32.03
C LEU A 285 28.64 9.01 -32.59
N GLN A 286 28.34 9.16 -33.88
CA GLN A 286 27.22 8.43 -34.51
C GLN A 286 27.42 6.92 -34.48
N LYS A 287 28.62 6.45 -34.85
CA LYS A 287 28.95 5.02 -34.78
C LYS A 287 28.96 4.52 -33.34
N LEU A 288 29.50 5.31 -32.41
CA LEU A 288 29.50 4.97 -30.99
C LEU A 288 28.07 4.83 -30.44
N HIS A 289 27.14 5.70 -30.85
CA HIS A 289 25.74 5.64 -30.42
C HIS A 289 25.03 4.33 -30.82
N GLU A 290 25.41 3.71 -31.94
CA GLU A 290 24.85 2.42 -32.40
C GLU A 290 25.40 1.22 -31.62
N VAL A 291 26.64 1.30 -31.14
CA VAL A 291 27.36 0.15 -30.54
C VAL A 291 27.51 0.26 -29.03
N VAL A 292 27.17 1.40 -28.42
CA VAL A 292 27.39 1.69 -27.00
C VAL A 292 26.79 0.62 -26.09
N ASP A 293 25.62 0.08 -26.42
CA ASP A 293 24.96 -0.94 -25.59
C ASP A 293 25.72 -2.28 -25.54
N TYR A 294 26.63 -2.53 -26.49
CA TYR A 294 27.45 -3.75 -26.56
C TYR A 294 28.89 -3.54 -26.07
N PHE A 295 29.47 -2.36 -26.34
CA PHE A 295 30.88 -2.05 -26.09
C PHE A 295 31.10 -0.98 -25.01
N TRP A 296 30.10 -0.71 -24.16
CA TRP A 296 30.19 0.31 -23.11
C TRP A 296 31.42 0.17 -22.21
N ALA A 297 31.87 -1.07 -21.92
CA ALA A 297 33.03 -1.33 -21.06
C ALA A 297 34.34 -0.77 -21.64
N GLU A 298 34.50 -0.79 -22.97
CA GLU A 298 35.66 -0.22 -23.66
C GLU A 298 35.53 1.30 -23.83
N ILE A 299 34.29 1.78 -23.95
CA ILE A 299 34.00 3.21 -24.10
C ILE A 299 34.12 3.94 -22.75
N ALA A 300 33.92 3.23 -21.63
CA ALA A 300 33.96 3.76 -20.26
C ALA A 300 35.21 4.58 -19.96
N ASP A 301 36.39 4.09 -20.37
CA ASP A 301 37.68 4.76 -20.18
C ASP A 301 37.75 6.13 -20.90
N ALA A 302 36.97 6.31 -21.96
CA ALA A 302 36.91 7.53 -22.77
C ALA A 302 35.72 8.44 -22.44
N VAL A 303 34.86 8.07 -21.47
CA VAL A 303 33.67 8.86 -21.09
C VAL A 303 33.99 10.30 -20.70
N PRO A 304 35.06 10.62 -19.92
CA PRO A 304 35.39 12.01 -19.58
C PRO A 304 35.67 12.89 -20.80
N LEU A 305 36.20 12.31 -21.89
CA LEU A 305 36.42 13.02 -23.15
C LEU A 305 35.11 13.26 -23.90
N ILE A 306 34.19 12.30 -23.87
CA ILE A 306 32.86 12.44 -24.48
C ILE A 306 32.03 13.47 -23.71
N GLU A 307 32.18 13.50 -22.39
CA GLU A 307 31.57 14.50 -21.50
C GLU A 307 32.10 15.90 -21.81
N SER A 308 33.41 16.11 -21.91
CA SER A 308 33.97 17.42 -22.26
C SER A 308 33.46 17.92 -23.61
N LEU A 309 33.31 17.03 -24.59
CA LEU A 309 32.72 17.36 -25.90
C LEU A 309 31.24 17.74 -25.82
N SER A 310 30.52 17.25 -24.81
CA SER A 310 29.12 17.62 -24.57
C SER A 310 28.98 19.01 -23.92
N GLU A 311 30.00 19.45 -23.17
CA GLU A 311 30.03 20.75 -22.48
C GLU A 311 30.53 21.89 -23.40
N GLU A 312 31.23 21.56 -24.49
CA GLU A 312 31.72 22.54 -25.45
C GLU A 312 30.60 23.23 -26.26
N ALA A 313 30.33 24.50 -25.94
CA ALA A 313 29.30 25.30 -26.62
C ALA A 313 29.55 25.52 -28.13
N ALA A 314 30.80 25.36 -28.59
CA ALA A 314 31.18 25.50 -29.99
C ALA A 314 30.91 24.23 -30.83
N PHE A 315 30.60 23.10 -30.18
CA PHE A 315 30.41 21.81 -30.85
C PHE A 315 28.95 21.61 -31.27
N SER A 316 28.73 21.43 -32.58
CA SER A 316 27.39 21.32 -33.18
C SER A 316 26.63 20.03 -32.80
N HIS A 317 27.33 18.96 -32.42
CA HIS A 317 26.75 17.65 -32.08
C HIS A 317 26.82 17.31 -30.59
N ARG A 318 26.84 18.32 -29.72
CA ARG A 318 26.86 18.17 -28.25
C ARG A 318 25.76 17.24 -27.71
N GLU A 319 24.57 17.29 -28.31
CA GLU A 319 23.41 16.47 -27.92
C GLU A 319 23.67 14.97 -28.14
N LEU A 320 24.39 14.64 -29.21
CA LEU A 320 24.77 13.27 -29.52
C LEU A 320 25.86 12.78 -28.56
N ALA A 321 26.84 13.63 -28.25
CA ALA A 321 27.87 13.33 -27.25
C ALA A 321 27.25 13.05 -25.87
N ALA A 322 26.33 13.91 -25.44
CA ALA A 322 25.58 13.74 -24.19
C ALA A 322 24.77 12.44 -24.16
N SER A 323 24.14 12.05 -25.28
CA SER A 323 23.41 10.78 -25.38
C SER A 323 24.31 9.56 -25.23
N VAL A 324 25.48 9.55 -25.89
CA VAL A 324 26.44 8.44 -25.78
C VAL A 324 27.00 8.34 -24.36
N ALA A 325 27.42 9.47 -23.77
CA ALA A 325 27.92 9.50 -22.40
C ALA A 325 26.85 9.03 -21.40
N SER A 326 25.60 9.50 -21.56
CA SER A 326 24.49 9.08 -20.71
C SER A 326 24.23 7.56 -20.76
N LYS A 327 24.26 6.95 -21.96
CA LYS A 327 24.13 5.49 -22.10
C LYS A 327 25.29 4.74 -21.45
N CYS A 328 26.52 5.26 -21.53
CA CYS A 328 27.67 4.68 -20.81
C CYS A 328 27.48 4.73 -19.30
N PHE A 329 27.10 5.88 -18.74
CA PHE A 329 26.84 6.02 -17.29
C PHE A 329 25.68 5.15 -16.83
N PHE A 330 24.65 4.94 -17.67
CA PHE A 330 23.59 3.99 -17.38
C PHE A 330 24.11 2.56 -17.22
N HIS A 331 25.00 2.09 -18.10
CA HIS A 331 25.60 0.76 -17.98
C HIS A 331 26.62 0.66 -16.83
N LEU A 332 27.20 1.78 -16.40
CA LEU A 332 28.02 1.89 -15.18
C LEU A 332 27.17 1.97 -13.90
N GLU A 333 25.85 1.96 -14.01
CA GLU A 333 24.88 2.11 -12.90
C GLU A 333 24.96 3.46 -12.17
N GLU A 334 25.59 4.47 -12.78
CA GLU A 334 25.68 5.84 -12.28
C GLU A 334 24.51 6.69 -12.83
N TYR A 335 23.31 6.42 -12.31
CA TYR A 335 22.06 6.96 -12.87
C TYR A 335 21.91 8.49 -12.76
N GLN A 336 22.52 9.14 -11.76
CA GLN A 336 22.43 10.61 -11.62
C GLN A 336 23.20 11.34 -12.72
N ASP A 337 24.43 10.89 -13.01
CA ASP A 337 25.22 11.44 -14.10
C ASP A 337 24.64 11.09 -15.46
N ALA A 338 24.10 9.88 -15.60
CA ALA A 338 23.33 9.47 -16.77
C ALA A 338 22.14 10.42 -17.02
N LEU A 339 21.37 10.78 -15.98
CA LEU A 339 20.25 11.71 -16.08
C LEU A 339 20.69 13.11 -16.46
N ARG A 340 21.73 13.68 -15.83
CA ARG A 340 22.27 15.01 -16.15
C ARG A 340 22.60 15.12 -17.64
N LEU A 341 23.24 14.08 -18.19
CA LEU A 341 23.62 14.02 -19.61
C LEU A 341 22.43 13.69 -20.53
N ALA A 342 21.46 12.88 -20.08
CA ALA A 342 20.21 12.64 -20.81
C ALA A 342 19.42 13.94 -21.01
N LEU A 343 19.35 14.80 -19.99
CA LEU A 343 18.76 16.15 -20.11
C LEU A 343 19.53 17.02 -21.11
N GLY A 344 20.82 16.78 -21.32
CA GLY A 344 21.65 17.43 -22.34
C GLY A 344 21.50 16.86 -23.75
N ALA A 345 20.94 15.66 -23.89
CA ALA A 345 20.81 14.94 -25.16
C ALA A 345 19.66 15.44 -26.06
N GLY A 346 18.71 16.20 -25.50
CA GLY A 346 17.63 16.83 -26.26
C GLY A 346 16.89 15.84 -27.16
N LYS A 347 17.01 16.02 -28.48
CA LYS A 347 16.34 15.19 -29.49
C LYS A 347 16.73 13.70 -29.50
N TYR A 348 17.87 13.34 -28.93
CA TYR A 348 18.34 11.94 -28.88
C TYR A 348 17.82 11.16 -27.67
N PHE A 349 17.07 11.82 -26.78
CA PHE A 349 16.37 11.18 -25.68
C PHE A 349 14.86 11.27 -25.93
N ASP A 350 14.27 10.20 -26.46
CA ASP A 350 12.84 10.11 -26.73
C ASP A 350 12.12 9.31 -25.62
N VAL A 351 11.18 9.98 -24.94
CA VAL A 351 10.37 9.44 -23.85
C VAL A 351 9.34 8.40 -24.32
N ASN A 352 9.03 8.38 -25.62
CA ASN A 352 8.05 7.45 -26.19
C ASN A 352 8.63 6.07 -26.53
N VAL A 353 9.96 5.97 -26.64
CA VAL A 353 10.64 4.70 -26.89
C VAL A 353 10.59 3.85 -25.63
N HIS A 354 10.15 2.61 -25.77
CA HIS A 354 10.14 1.65 -24.67
C HIS A 354 11.45 0.87 -24.68
N SER A 355 12.44 1.38 -23.95
CA SER A 355 13.71 0.72 -23.71
C SER A 355 14.04 0.71 -22.22
N GLN A 356 14.85 -0.24 -21.78
CA GLN A 356 15.30 -0.30 -20.38
C GLN A 356 16.02 0.99 -19.97
N TYR A 357 16.84 1.55 -20.86
CA TYR A 357 17.51 2.84 -20.63
C TYR A 357 16.51 3.98 -20.41
N THR A 358 15.56 4.17 -21.33
CA THR A 358 14.58 5.26 -21.22
C THR A 358 13.68 5.11 -19.98
N GLU A 359 13.21 3.91 -19.67
CA GLU A 359 12.35 3.69 -18.50
C GLU A 359 13.08 3.96 -17.18
N THR A 360 14.32 3.48 -17.04
CA THR A 360 15.13 3.74 -15.84
C THR A 360 15.46 5.23 -15.70
N ILE A 361 15.88 5.90 -16.77
CA ILE A 361 16.19 7.34 -16.71
C ILE A 361 14.95 8.19 -16.45
N ILE A 362 13.77 7.82 -16.99
CA ILE A 362 12.51 8.49 -16.65
C ILE A 362 12.17 8.29 -15.17
N ALA A 363 12.33 7.08 -14.63
CA ALA A 363 12.10 6.83 -13.21
C ALA A 363 13.05 7.65 -12.32
N THR A 364 14.36 7.65 -12.61
CA THR A 364 15.35 8.48 -11.89
C THR A 364 15.02 9.98 -12.02
N CYS A 365 14.57 10.43 -13.19
CA CYS A 365 14.14 11.82 -13.43
C CYS A 365 12.94 12.20 -12.55
N ILE A 366 11.95 11.32 -12.44
CA ILE A 366 10.77 11.54 -11.59
C ILE A 366 11.18 11.59 -10.11
N ASP A 367 12.03 10.66 -9.65
CA ASP A 367 12.50 10.63 -8.26
C ASP A 367 13.27 11.91 -7.89
N GLU A 368 14.18 12.36 -8.76
CA GLU A 368 14.92 13.60 -8.53
C GLU A 368 14.00 14.83 -8.60
N TYR A 369 13.05 14.86 -9.54
CA TYR A 369 12.04 15.90 -9.64
C TYR A 369 11.20 16.02 -8.36
N ILE A 370 10.72 14.89 -7.83
CA ILE A 370 9.96 14.83 -6.57
C ILE A 370 10.84 15.29 -5.41
N ALA A 371 12.08 14.82 -5.31
CA ALA A 371 13.02 15.22 -4.26
C ALA A 371 13.29 16.74 -4.25
N ILE A 372 13.50 17.35 -5.42
CA ILE A 372 13.70 18.80 -5.54
C ILE A 372 12.44 19.56 -5.13
N ARG A 373 11.26 19.08 -5.52
CA ARG A 373 9.98 19.74 -5.20
C ARG A 373 9.57 19.61 -3.74
N THR A 374 9.93 18.51 -3.08
CA THR A 374 9.54 18.22 -1.70
C THR A 374 10.52 18.81 -0.68
N ASN A 375 11.83 18.66 -0.92
CA ASN A 375 12.90 19.02 0.01
C ASN A 375 13.74 20.21 -0.46
N GLY A 376 13.65 20.60 -1.74
CA GLY A 376 14.41 21.71 -2.30
C GLY A 376 13.77 23.05 -1.95
N GLU A 377 14.01 23.54 -0.74
CA GLU A 377 13.68 24.90 -0.33
C GLU A 377 14.28 25.92 -1.33
N GLY A 378 13.49 26.35 -2.32
CA GLY A 378 13.83 27.42 -3.26
C GLY A 378 14.74 27.04 -4.45
N LYS A 379 15.05 25.77 -4.69
CA LYS A 379 15.78 25.36 -5.92
C LYS A 379 14.81 25.34 -7.11
N ALA A 380 15.09 26.17 -8.12
CA ALA A 380 14.34 26.14 -9.37
C ALA A 380 14.59 24.80 -10.09
N VAL A 381 13.51 24.12 -10.48
CA VAL A 381 13.59 22.88 -11.24
C VAL A 381 14.10 23.18 -12.65
N ASP A 382 14.97 22.32 -13.18
CA ASP A 382 15.42 22.43 -14.57
C ASP A 382 14.20 22.33 -15.53
N PRO A 383 13.99 23.32 -16.42
CA PRO A 383 12.89 23.29 -17.39
C PRO A 383 12.86 22.03 -18.26
N ARG A 384 14.02 21.40 -18.52
CA ARG A 384 14.13 20.18 -19.33
C ARG A 384 13.59 18.96 -18.58
N MET A 385 13.90 18.88 -17.29
CA MET A 385 13.36 17.85 -16.39
C MET A 385 11.84 17.99 -16.28
N GLN A 386 11.35 19.24 -16.12
CA GLN A 386 9.92 19.51 -16.11
C GLN A 386 9.25 19.08 -17.43
N ALA A 387 9.87 19.34 -18.59
CA ALA A 387 9.32 18.95 -19.88
C ALA A 387 9.19 17.43 -20.04
N ILE A 388 10.17 16.64 -19.56
CA ILE A 388 10.09 15.17 -19.59
C ILE A 388 8.94 14.67 -18.72
N VAL A 389 8.79 15.22 -17.50
CA VAL A 389 7.69 14.88 -16.61
C VAL A 389 6.34 15.26 -17.23
N GLU A 390 6.25 16.39 -17.93
CA GLU A 390 5.04 16.80 -18.66
C GLU A 390 4.69 15.85 -19.82
N GLN A 391 5.68 15.43 -20.61
CA GLN A 391 5.47 14.42 -21.66
C GLN A 391 5.02 13.07 -21.09
N MET A 392 5.53 12.68 -19.92
CA MET A 392 5.10 11.47 -19.22
C MET A 392 3.62 11.57 -18.80
N PHE A 393 3.20 12.73 -18.28
CA PHE A 393 1.79 12.96 -17.95
C PHE A 393 0.90 12.82 -19.19
N ASP A 394 1.27 13.46 -20.30
CA ASP A 394 0.52 13.39 -21.56
C ASP A 394 0.40 11.94 -22.07
N ARG A 395 1.48 11.16 -21.96
CA ARG A 395 1.49 9.72 -22.27
C ARG A 395 0.52 8.95 -21.40
N CYS A 396 0.54 9.16 -20.08
CA CYS A 396 -0.37 8.49 -19.15
C CYS A 396 -1.85 8.83 -19.42
N TYR A 397 -2.14 10.06 -19.86
CA TYR A 397 -3.50 10.46 -20.24
C TYR A 397 -3.96 9.85 -21.56
N ALA A 398 -3.04 9.67 -22.51
CA ALA A 398 -3.32 9.01 -23.77
C ALA A 398 -3.55 7.49 -23.60
N SER A 399 -2.80 6.84 -22.71
CA SER A 399 -2.92 5.39 -22.42
C SER A 399 -4.06 5.03 -21.48
N GLY A 400 -4.70 6.01 -20.82
CA GLY A 400 -5.76 5.77 -19.84
C GLY A 400 -5.25 5.25 -18.49
N THR A 401 -3.95 5.31 -18.21
CA THR A 401 -3.34 4.83 -16.94
C THR A 401 -3.32 5.93 -15.87
N PHE A 402 -4.52 6.38 -15.50
CA PHE A 402 -4.71 7.59 -14.68
C PHE A 402 -4.21 7.48 -13.24
N LYS A 403 -4.23 6.28 -12.67
CA LYS A 403 -3.76 6.04 -11.30
C LYS A 403 -2.26 6.38 -11.14
N GLN A 404 -1.45 6.11 -12.17
CA GLN A 404 -0.02 6.41 -12.18
C GLN A 404 0.22 7.92 -12.26
N ALA A 405 -0.45 8.60 -13.19
CA ALA A 405 -0.37 10.05 -13.30
C ALA A 405 -0.80 10.75 -12.01
N LEU A 406 -1.89 10.29 -11.38
CA LEU A 406 -2.31 10.85 -10.09
C LEU A 406 -1.26 10.65 -9.00
N GLY A 407 -0.67 9.46 -8.90
CA GLY A 407 0.41 9.18 -7.93
C GLY A 407 1.57 10.16 -8.07
N VAL A 408 2.11 10.31 -9.28
CA VAL A 408 3.23 11.23 -9.54
C VAL A 408 2.84 12.69 -9.30
N ALA A 409 1.60 13.10 -9.62
CA ALA A 409 1.13 14.46 -9.37
C ALA A 409 1.03 14.78 -7.86
N LEU A 410 0.58 13.81 -7.06
CA LEU A 410 0.49 13.95 -5.60
C LEU A 410 1.88 13.97 -4.96
N GLU A 411 2.78 13.07 -5.37
CA GLU A 411 4.16 13.00 -4.85
C GLU A 411 4.96 14.26 -5.19
N SER A 412 4.80 14.80 -6.41
CA SER A 412 5.47 16.03 -6.85
C SER A 412 4.84 17.33 -6.32
N ARG A 413 3.80 17.24 -5.49
CA ARG A 413 3.06 18.36 -4.91
C ARG A 413 2.54 19.36 -5.97
N ARG A 414 1.91 18.85 -7.03
CA ARG A 414 1.41 19.65 -8.17
C ARG A 414 -0.11 19.70 -8.24
N LEU A 415 -0.70 20.75 -7.67
CA LEU A 415 -2.15 20.96 -7.72
C LEU A 415 -2.70 21.18 -9.14
N ASP A 416 -1.92 21.84 -9.99
CA ASP A 416 -2.29 22.16 -11.37
C ASP A 416 -2.53 20.90 -12.22
N LYS A 417 -1.75 19.84 -11.96
CA LYS A 417 -1.88 18.51 -12.58
C LYS A 417 -2.77 17.56 -11.78
N VAL A 418 -3.32 17.97 -10.65
CA VAL A 418 -4.44 17.25 -10.02
C VAL A 418 -5.77 17.75 -10.61
N LEU A 419 -5.89 19.05 -10.92
CA LEU A 419 -7.11 19.66 -11.46
C LEU A 419 -7.48 19.20 -12.88
N ARG A 420 -6.66 19.54 -13.89
CA ARG A 420 -6.98 19.25 -15.32
C ARG A 420 -7.06 17.76 -15.65
N PRO A 421 -6.14 16.92 -15.17
CA PRO A 421 -6.13 15.50 -15.48
C PRO A 421 -7.27 14.72 -14.88
N VAL A 422 -7.66 15.01 -13.63
CA VAL A 422 -8.82 14.35 -13.02
C VAL A 422 -10.09 14.76 -13.76
N GLU A 423 -10.26 16.03 -14.14
CA GLU A 423 -11.40 16.48 -14.93
C GLU A 423 -11.46 15.86 -16.35
N GLU A 424 -10.34 15.85 -17.09
CA GLU A 424 -10.29 15.33 -18.47
C GLU A 424 -10.31 13.80 -18.54
N SER A 425 -9.74 13.13 -17.54
CA SER A 425 -9.70 11.68 -17.42
C SER A 425 -11.03 11.11 -16.95
N ILE A 426 -11.66 11.72 -15.94
CA ILE A 426 -12.96 11.30 -15.42
C ILE A 426 -14.03 11.37 -16.50
N ARG A 427 -14.01 12.42 -17.34
CA ARG A 427 -14.95 12.51 -18.47
C ARG A 427 -14.72 11.43 -19.54
N LYS A 428 -13.53 10.83 -19.59
CA LYS A 428 -13.17 9.76 -20.54
C LYS A 428 -13.25 8.35 -19.94
N SER A 429 -13.19 8.23 -18.61
CA SER A 429 -13.28 6.95 -17.91
C SER A 429 -14.73 6.46 -17.88
N PRO A 430 -14.95 5.13 -17.92
CA PRO A 430 -16.30 4.58 -17.83
C PRO A 430 -16.92 4.75 -16.42
N ASP A 431 -16.09 4.95 -15.39
CA ASP A 431 -16.51 5.14 -14.00
C ASP A 431 -15.79 6.34 -13.35
N VAL A 432 -16.55 7.43 -13.26
CA VAL A 432 -16.15 8.72 -12.69
C VAL A 432 -16.05 8.64 -11.16
N SER A 433 -17.03 8.00 -10.53
CA SER A 433 -17.19 7.98 -9.07
C SER A 433 -16.08 7.15 -8.43
N ALA A 434 -15.79 5.97 -8.98
CA ALA A 434 -14.68 5.14 -8.48
C ALA A 434 -13.31 5.81 -8.62
N SER A 435 -13.13 6.64 -9.66
CA SER A 435 -11.88 7.38 -9.87
C SER A 435 -11.70 8.48 -8.82
N LEU A 436 -12.77 9.20 -8.47
CA LEU A 436 -12.74 10.21 -7.41
C LEU A 436 -12.59 9.59 -6.02
N ALA A 437 -13.22 8.45 -5.76
CA ALA A 437 -13.06 7.70 -4.52
C ALA A 437 -11.60 7.23 -4.35
N TYR A 438 -10.96 6.75 -5.43
CA TYR A 438 -9.53 6.44 -5.43
C TYR A 438 -8.67 7.68 -5.14
N CYS A 439 -8.97 8.83 -5.77
CA CYS A 439 -8.25 10.07 -5.50
C CYS A 439 -8.37 10.49 -4.03
N PHE A 440 -9.56 10.39 -3.45
CA PHE A 440 -9.79 10.67 -2.04
C PHE A 440 -8.97 9.74 -1.14
N GLU A 441 -9.00 8.42 -1.39
CA GLU A 441 -8.26 7.46 -0.56
C GLU A 441 -6.74 7.64 -0.66
N VAL A 442 -6.21 7.86 -1.86
CA VAL A 442 -4.78 8.13 -2.06
C VAL A 442 -4.39 9.44 -1.37
N SER A 443 -5.20 10.51 -1.51
CA SER A 443 -4.93 11.77 -0.82
C SER A 443 -4.87 11.62 0.71
N ARG A 444 -5.62 10.68 1.28
CA ARG A 444 -5.65 10.41 2.72
C ARG A 444 -4.46 9.56 3.19
N THR A 445 -3.99 8.63 2.35
CA THR A 445 -3.01 7.60 2.73
C THR A 445 -1.58 7.95 2.34
N THR A 446 -1.36 8.56 1.18
CA THR A 446 -0.01 8.81 0.66
C THR A 446 0.49 10.23 0.94
N VAL A 447 -0.41 11.21 1.02
CA VAL A 447 -0.02 12.60 1.25
C VAL A 447 0.27 12.81 2.73
N THR A 448 1.57 12.92 3.04
CA THR A 448 2.07 13.16 4.39
C THR A 448 1.86 14.60 4.84
N ASN A 449 2.07 15.57 3.95
CA ASN A 449 1.97 16.98 4.28
C ASN A 449 0.50 17.43 4.38
N ARG A 450 0.12 17.92 5.56
CA ARG A 450 -1.25 18.35 5.88
C ARG A 450 -1.76 19.47 4.97
N ASP A 451 -0.97 20.52 4.78
CA ASP A 451 -1.41 21.71 4.04
C ASP A 451 -1.66 21.37 2.56
N PHE A 452 -0.78 20.57 1.97
CA PHE A 452 -0.99 20.07 0.61
C PHE A 452 -2.20 19.13 0.54
N ARG A 453 -2.41 18.25 1.53
CA ARG A 453 -3.59 17.39 1.60
C ARG A 453 -4.89 18.20 1.65
N LEU A 454 -4.94 19.27 2.46
CA LEU A 454 -6.10 20.16 2.51
C LEU A 454 -6.34 20.87 1.17
N GLN A 455 -5.29 21.30 0.47
CA GLN A 455 -5.42 21.88 -0.87
C GLN A 455 -5.96 20.87 -1.90
N VAL A 456 -5.49 19.61 -1.86
CA VAL A 456 -6.00 18.53 -2.71
C VAL A 456 -7.47 18.23 -2.42
N LEU A 457 -7.87 18.20 -1.14
CA LEU A 457 -9.26 18.01 -0.73
C LEU A 457 -10.16 19.17 -1.22
N GLN A 458 -9.70 20.42 -1.16
CA GLN A 458 -10.43 21.56 -1.72
C GLN A 458 -10.65 21.42 -3.24
N VAL A 459 -9.63 20.95 -3.96
CA VAL A 459 -9.72 20.64 -5.38
C VAL A 459 -10.74 19.52 -5.66
N LEU A 460 -10.75 18.47 -4.83
CA LEU A 460 -11.72 17.38 -4.97
C LEU A 460 -13.16 17.87 -4.82
N VAL A 461 -13.45 18.79 -3.88
CA VAL A 461 -14.78 19.40 -3.75
C VAL A 461 -15.22 20.09 -5.04
N GLN A 462 -14.32 20.85 -5.68
CA GLN A 462 -14.62 21.52 -6.95
C GLN A 462 -14.94 20.53 -8.06
N LEU A 463 -14.23 19.40 -8.10
CA LEU A 463 -14.44 18.34 -9.08
C LEU A 463 -15.78 17.62 -8.87
N TYR A 464 -16.13 17.27 -7.62
CA TYR A 464 -17.43 16.67 -7.30
C TYR A 464 -18.60 17.61 -7.64
N ARG A 465 -18.43 18.94 -7.45
CA ARG A 465 -19.45 19.94 -7.85
C ARG A 465 -19.62 20.05 -9.37
N GLY A 466 -18.58 19.77 -10.13
CA GLY A 466 -18.60 19.79 -11.61
C GLY A 466 -19.26 18.58 -12.26
N LEU A 467 -19.68 17.58 -11.47
CA LEU A 467 -20.37 16.39 -11.97
C LEU A 467 -21.84 16.67 -12.34
N PRO A 468 -22.39 15.96 -13.35
CA PRO A 468 -23.79 16.11 -13.74
C PRO A 468 -24.77 15.65 -12.65
N VAL A 469 -24.38 14.66 -11.83
CA VAL A 469 -25.09 14.24 -10.62
C VAL A 469 -24.18 14.53 -9.44
N GLN A 470 -24.65 15.35 -8.52
CA GLN A 470 -23.87 15.74 -7.35
C GLN A 470 -23.97 14.68 -6.25
N GLU A 471 -22.82 14.15 -5.85
CA GLU A 471 -22.70 13.23 -4.71
C GLU A 471 -22.51 14.04 -3.42
N TYR A 472 -23.61 14.57 -2.86
CA TYR A 472 -23.60 15.44 -1.68
C TYR A 472 -22.93 14.80 -0.45
N THR A 473 -23.05 13.48 -0.29
CA THR A 473 -22.46 12.72 0.81
C THR A 473 -20.93 12.86 0.84
N HIS A 474 -20.26 12.59 -0.29
CA HIS A 474 -18.81 12.71 -0.41
C HIS A 474 -18.35 14.16 -0.28
N ILE A 475 -19.09 15.11 -0.85
CA ILE A 475 -18.79 16.54 -0.73
C ILE A 475 -18.80 16.96 0.74
N CYS A 476 -19.84 16.60 1.49
CA CYS A 476 -19.97 16.95 2.91
C CYS A 476 -18.90 16.28 3.77
N GLN A 477 -18.54 15.01 3.49
CA GLN A 477 -17.42 14.34 4.17
C GLN A 477 -16.09 15.07 3.95
N ILE A 478 -15.81 15.52 2.72
CA ILE A 478 -14.60 16.27 2.41
C ILE A 478 -14.62 17.66 3.06
N LEU A 479 -15.75 18.37 3.00
CA LEU A 479 -15.91 19.68 3.63
C LEU A 479 -15.75 19.61 5.16
N GLN A 480 -16.16 18.49 5.78
CA GLN A 480 -15.93 18.24 7.19
C GLN A 480 -14.44 18.08 7.51
N LEU A 481 -13.68 17.35 6.69
CA LEU A 481 -12.22 17.25 6.84
C LEU A 481 -11.50 18.61 6.65
N LEU A 482 -12.10 19.50 5.86
CA LEU A 482 -11.63 20.88 5.65
C LEU A 482 -12.09 21.87 6.74
N ASP A 483 -12.92 21.44 7.70
CA ASP A 483 -13.55 22.28 8.73
C ASP A 483 -14.40 23.45 8.15
N GLN A 484 -15.01 23.25 6.97
CA GLN A 484 -15.82 24.25 6.25
C GLN A 484 -17.33 24.11 6.56
N HIS A 485 -17.74 24.48 7.77
CA HIS A 485 -19.11 24.33 8.26
C HIS A 485 -20.16 25.18 7.49
N ALA A 486 -19.78 26.37 7.02
CA ALA A 486 -20.70 27.28 6.33
C ALA A 486 -21.18 26.74 4.97
N GLU A 487 -20.29 26.06 4.24
CA GLU A 487 -20.63 25.46 2.94
C GLU A 487 -21.58 24.27 3.12
N VAL A 488 -21.34 23.42 4.12
CA VAL A 488 -22.24 22.31 4.45
C VAL A 488 -23.64 22.80 4.83
N ALA A 489 -23.73 23.84 5.66
CA ALA A 489 -25.02 24.44 6.01
C ALA A 489 -25.76 24.98 4.77
N THR A 490 -25.04 25.59 3.83
CA THR A 490 -25.62 26.09 2.57
C THR A 490 -26.14 24.95 1.69
N ILE A 491 -25.40 23.84 1.59
CA ILE A 491 -25.82 22.64 0.86
C ILE A 491 -27.10 22.06 1.48
N LEU A 492 -27.12 21.86 2.80
CA LEU A 492 -28.29 21.35 3.52
C LEU A 492 -29.52 22.26 3.34
N GLN A 493 -29.33 23.58 3.38
CA GLN A 493 -30.42 24.53 3.09
C GLN A 493 -30.92 24.43 1.65
N THR A 494 -30.02 24.27 0.69
CA THR A 494 -30.39 24.16 -0.73
C THR A 494 -31.21 22.88 -0.97
N LEU A 495 -30.78 21.76 -0.39
CA LEU A 495 -31.51 20.49 -0.45
C LEU A 495 -32.88 20.58 0.23
N LEU A 496 -32.97 21.25 1.39
CA LEU A 496 -34.24 21.43 2.11
C LEU A 496 -35.20 22.41 1.43
N ALA A 497 -34.68 23.37 0.67
CA ALA A 497 -35.47 24.33 -0.09
C ALA A 497 -36.04 23.72 -1.39
N SER A 498 -35.49 22.59 -1.85
CA SER A 498 -36.04 21.85 -2.97
C SER A 498 -37.45 21.34 -2.68
N SER A 499 -38.29 21.36 -3.71
CA SER A 499 -39.63 20.76 -3.65
C SER A 499 -39.59 19.24 -3.71
N ASP A 500 -38.47 18.64 -4.11
CA ASP A 500 -38.31 17.19 -4.18
C ASP A 500 -38.15 16.58 -2.78
N ASP A 501 -38.83 15.47 -2.54
CA ASP A 501 -38.70 14.72 -1.29
C ASP A 501 -37.39 13.92 -1.25
N ASP A 502 -36.85 13.52 -2.41
CA ASP A 502 -35.58 12.79 -2.50
C ASP A 502 -34.40 13.65 -2.02
N ASP A 503 -34.37 14.94 -2.37
CA ASP A 503 -33.36 15.90 -1.87
C ASP A 503 -33.41 16.07 -0.35
N THR A 504 -34.63 16.01 0.22
CA THR A 504 -34.83 16.07 1.68
C THR A 504 -34.28 14.81 2.36
N LEU A 505 -34.46 13.63 1.76
CA LEU A 505 -33.89 12.38 2.26
C LEU A 505 -32.36 12.40 2.23
N ILE A 506 -31.76 12.92 1.15
CA ILE A 506 -30.31 13.10 1.05
C ILE A 506 -29.82 14.04 2.15
N ALA A 507 -30.53 15.13 2.44
CA ALA A 507 -30.17 16.04 3.53
C ALA A 507 -30.17 15.34 4.91
N TYR A 508 -31.14 14.45 5.16
CA TYR A 508 -31.16 13.66 6.39
C TYR A 508 -30.03 12.63 6.45
N GLN A 509 -29.73 11.96 5.34
CA GLN A 509 -28.59 11.03 5.27
C GLN A 509 -27.28 11.76 5.58
N VAL A 510 -27.03 12.91 4.94
CA VAL A 510 -25.86 13.74 5.22
C VAL A 510 -25.82 14.14 6.70
N ALA A 511 -26.95 14.50 7.30
CA ALA A 511 -26.97 14.84 8.73
C ALA A 511 -26.63 13.66 9.64
N PHE A 512 -27.10 12.45 9.33
CA PHE A 512 -26.71 11.24 10.07
C PHE A 512 -25.21 10.97 9.94
N ASP A 513 -24.66 11.05 8.72
CA ASP A 513 -23.23 10.83 8.47
C ASP A 513 -22.35 11.88 9.18
N LEU A 514 -22.81 13.14 9.27
CA LEU A 514 -22.11 14.19 10.01
C LEU A 514 -22.09 13.91 11.53
N VAL A 515 -23.19 13.40 12.07
CA VAL A 515 -23.33 13.07 13.50
C VAL A 515 -22.50 11.84 13.87
N GLU A 516 -22.42 10.84 12.99
CA GLU A 516 -21.62 9.63 13.20
C GLU A 516 -20.12 9.94 13.36
N ASN A 517 -19.63 11.01 12.73
CA ASN A 517 -18.24 11.44 12.84
C ASN A 517 -17.92 12.19 14.16
N GLU A 518 -18.91 12.44 15.03
CA GLU A 518 -18.78 12.99 16.40
C GLU A 518 -17.95 14.30 16.55
N ASN A 519 -17.80 15.12 15.50
CA ASN A 519 -17.13 16.42 15.60
C ASN A 519 -18.09 17.50 16.12
N GLN A 520 -18.16 17.61 17.44
CA GLN A 520 -19.12 18.45 18.15
C GLN A 520 -19.05 19.94 17.79
N LYS A 521 -17.83 20.50 17.69
CA LYS A 521 -17.63 21.90 17.29
C LYS A 521 -18.19 22.17 15.90
N PHE A 522 -17.90 21.27 14.96
CA PHE A 522 -18.38 21.38 13.59
C PHE A 522 -19.90 21.28 13.52
N LEU A 523 -20.50 20.32 14.21
CA LEU A 523 -21.96 20.13 14.27
C LEU A 523 -22.68 21.36 14.85
N HIS A 524 -22.16 21.92 15.94
CA HIS A 524 -22.71 23.14 16.54
C HIS A 524 -22.58 24.35 15.58
N ALA A 525 -21.47 24.48 14.87
CA ALA A 525 -21.26 25.53 13.88
C ALA A 525 -22.18 25.39 12.65
N VAL A 526 -22.45 24.16 12.21
CA VAL A 526 -23.43 23.89 11.14
C VAL A 526 -24.85 24.23 11.62
N SER A 527 -25.24 23.77 12.81
CA SER A 527 -26.57 24.03 13.39
C SER A 527 -26.84 25.53 13.61
N SER A 528 -25.85 26.28 14.10
CA SER A 528 -25.97 27.73 14.24
C SER A 528 -26.03 28.46 12.90
N ALA A 529 -25.28 28.02 11.89
CA ALA A 529 -25.39 28.57 10.54
C ALA A 529 -26.76 28.30 9.90
N LEU A 530 -27.36 27.12 10.17
CA LEU A 530 -28.68 26.77 9.65
C LEU A 530 -29.82 27.66 10.18
N THR A 531 -29.74 28.13 11.42
CA THR A 531 -30.78 28.99 12.04
C THR A 531 -30.76 30.44 11.54
N THR A 532 -29.65 30.90 10.95
CA THR A 532 -29.46 32.31 10.60
C THR A 532 -30.02 32.67 9.22
N THR A 533 -30.26 31.67 8.34
CA THR A 533 -30.62 31.88 6.93
C THR A 533 -31.99 31.24 6.63
N ALA A 534 -33.07 31.94 6.96
CA ALA A 534 -34.43 31.38 6.86
C ALA A 534 -35.01 31.45 5.43
N ALA A 535 -35.03 30.31 4.73
CA ALA A 535 -35.82 30.11 3.50
C ALA A 535 -36.52 28.73 3.39
N ALA A 536 -36.27 27.79 4.30
CA ALA A 536 -36.78 26.41 4.23
C ALA A 536 -38.09 26.19 5.05
N PRO A 537 -38.91 25.17 4.72
CA PRO A 537 -40.10 24.81 5.51
C PRO A 537 -39.73 24.44 6.96
N THR A 538 -40.34 25.11 7.94
CA THR A 538 -40.02 24.96 9.37
C THR A 538 -40.03 23.51 9.85
N SER A 539 -40.99 22.69 9.42
CA SER A 539 -41.10 21.29 9.87
C SER A 539 -39.96 20.36 9.40
N ARG A 540 -39.43 20.56 8.18
CA ARG A 540 -38.30 19.76 7.67
C ARG A 540 -37.00 20.16 8.37
N LEU A 541 -36.85 21.46 8.63
CA LEU A 541 -35.71 22.03 9.35
C LEU A 541 -35.67 21.58 10.82
N ASP A 542 -36.82 21.54 11.51
CA ASP A 542 -36.91 21.06 12.89
C ASP A 542 -36.42 19.60 13.02
N LYS A 543 -36.82 18.73 12.08
CA LYS A 543 -36.35 17.33 12.04
C LYS A 543 -34.84 17.23 11.79
N LEU A 544 -34.32 18.04 10.86
CA LEU A 544 -32.88 18.06 10.58
C LEU A 544 -32.10 18.50 11.83
N GLN A 545 -32.58 19.51 12.56
CA GLN A 545 -31.97 19.98 13.79
C GLN A 545 -31.98 18.91 14.89
N GLN A 546 -33.08 18.14 15.03
CA GLN A 546 -33.14 17.02 15.96
C GLN A 546 -32.09 15.93 15.64
N ILE A 547 -31.85 15.67 14.35
CA ILE A 547 -30.80 14.72 13.93
C ILE A 547 -29.42 15.30 14.27
N LEU A 548 -29.13 16.55 13.88
CA LEU A 548 -27.83 17.19 14.12
C LEU A 548 -27.48 17.39 15.60
N GLN A 549 -28.49 17.46 16.49
CA GLN A 549 -28.28 17.48 17.94
C GLN A 549 -27.85 16.12 18.51
N GLY A 550 -27.99 15.04 17.73
CA GLY A 550 -27.57 13.69 18.07
C GLY A 550 -28.50 12.92 19.02
N GLU A 551 -29.49 13.59 19.64
CA GLU A 551 -30.42 12.97 20.59
C GLU A 551 -31.19 11.80 19.96
N PHE A 552 -31.68 12.00 18.74
CA PHE A 552 -32.45 10.99 18.04
C PHE A 552 -31.63 9.72 17.75
N SER A 553 -30.38 9.88 17.31
CA SER A 553 -29.46 8.76 17.07
C SER A 553 -29.15 8.00 18.35
N VAL A 554 -28.99 8.70 19.47
CA VAL A 554 -28.75 8.08 20.78
C VAL A 554 -29.98 7.32 21.28
N ASP A 555 -31.19 7.87 21.13
CA ASP A 555 -32.44 7.18 21.48
C ASP A 555 -32.59 5.87 20.68
N LEU A 556 -32.27 5.89 19.37
CA LEU A 556 -32.31 4.69 18.52
C LEU A 556 -31.27 3.64 18.93
N LEU A 557 -30.04 4.06 19.22
CA LEU A 557 -28.97 3.17 19.68
C LEU A 557 -29.35 2.52 21.02
N LEU A 558 -29.91 3.30 21.94
CA LEU A 558 -30.36 2.85 23.24
C LEU A 558 -31.48 1.80 23.12
N ASP A 559 -32.49 2.06 22.29
CA ASP A 559 -33.59 1.11 22.03
C ASP A 559 -33.08 -0.17 21.37
N PHE A 560 -32.14 -0.06 20.43
CA PHE A 560 -31.48 -1.20 19.81
C PHE A 560 -30.74 -2.07 20.84
N LEU A 561 -29.87 -1.45 21.66
CA LEU A 561 -29.10 -2.16 22.67
C LEU A 561 -30.00 -2.82 23.71
N PHE A 562 -31.02 -2.10 24.21
CA PHE A 562 -31.97 -2.64 25.17
C PHE A 562 -32.73 -3.86 24.62
N ARG A 563 -33.22 -3.80 23.38
CA ARG A 563 -33.98 -4.91 22.77
C ARG A 563 -33.14 -6.11 22.37
N GLN A 564 -31.90 -5.88 21.94
CA GLN A 564 -31.00 -6.92 21.44
C GLN A 564 -29.96 -7.39 22.46
N THR A 565 -30.12 -7.04 23.74
CA THR A 565 -29.21 -7.51 24.79
C THR A 565 -29.26 -9.04 24.90
N GLN A 566 -28.10 -9.68 24.72
CA GLN A 566 -27.89 -11.13 24.85
C GLN A 566 -26.81 -11.43 25.91
N SER A 567 -26.72 -10.61 26.97
CA SER A 567 -25.74 -10.82 28.04
C SER A 567 -26.08 -12.07 28.86
N ASP A 568 -25.08 -12.90 29.15
CA ASP A 568 -25.26 -14.11 29.96
C ASP A 568 -25.08 -13.79 31.46
N PRO A 569 -26.16 -13.79 32.27
CA PRO A 569 -26.06 -13.52 33.70
C PRO A 569 -25.26 -14.60 34.46
N LEU A 570 -25.12 -15.82 33.90
CA LEU A 570 -24.35 -16.90 34.52
C LEU A 570 -22.85 -16.57 34.58
N VAL A 571 -22.31 -15.93 33.53
CA VAL A 571 -20.92 -15.46 33.50
C VAL A 571 -20.65 -14.54 34.68
N MET A 572 -21.54 -13.56 34.90
CA MET A 572 -21.38 -12.61 35.99
C MET A 572 -21.53 -13.28 37.37
N LYS A 573 -22.44 -14.25 37.50
CA LYS A 573 -22.57 -15.05 38.73
C LYS A 573 -21.27 -15.80 39.05
N ASN A 574 -20.64 -16.42 38.05
CA ASN A 574 -19.38 -17.14 38.21
C ASN A 574 -18.24 -16.19 38.61
N ILE A 575 -18.13 -15.03 37.95
CA ILE A 575 -17.15 -13.99 38.30
C ILE A 575 -17.35 -13.53 39.75
N LYS A 576 -18.60 -13.24 40.16
CA LYS A 576 -18.90 -12.83 41.53
C LYS A 576 -18.46 -13.88 42.56
N THR A 577 -18.78 -15.15 42.34
CA THR A 577 -18.39 -16.25 43.24
C THR A 577 -16.88 -16.40 43.34
N ALA A 578 -16.15 -16.24 42.23
CA ALA A 578 -14.69 -16.27 42.25
C ALA A 578 -14.06 -15.07 43.00
N VAL A 579 -14.75 -13.93 43.01
CA VAL A 579 -14.29 -12.64 43.54
C VAL A 579 -14.79 -12.34 44.97
N GLU A 580 -15.55 -13.25 45.58
CA GLU A 580 -16.30 -12.99 46.83
C GLU A 580 -15.44 -12.58 48.04
N ASN A 581 -14.14 -12.86 48.01
CA ASN A 581 -13.18 -12.43 49.02
C ASN A 581 -12.89 -10.92 48.93
N ARG A 582 -12.65 -10.26 50.08
CA ARG A 582 -12.57 -8.79 50.30
C ARG A 582 -11.44 -8.03 49.57
N ASN A 583 -11.06 -8.39 48.36
CA ASN A 583 -10.07 -7.65 47.57
C ASN A 583 -10.76 -6.54 46.77
N SER A 584 -10.45 -5.29 47.12
CA SER A 584 -10.96 -4.09 46.45
C SER A 584 -10.68 -4.10 44.93
N VAL A 585 -9.52 -4.62 44.51
CA VAL A 585 -9.13 -4.69 43.08
C VAL A 585 -10.02 -5.65 42.31
N LEU A 586 -10.28 -6.84 42.86
CA LEU A 586 -11.11 -7.85 42.21
C LEU A 586 -12.58 -7.41 42.18
N HIS A 587 -13.07 -6.81 43.28
CA HIS A 587 -14.42 -6.22 43.33
C HIS A 587 -14.59 -5.16 42.23
N ASN A 588 -13.64 -4.23 42.12
CA ASN A 588 -13.66 -3.21 41.08
C ASN A 588 -13.62 -3.82 39.67
N SER A 589 -12.79 -4.85 39.46
CA SER A 589 -12.70 -5.56 38.17
C SER A 589 -14.02 -6.22 37.78
N ALA A 590 -14.74 -6.84 38.74
CA ALA A 590 -16.04 -7.44 38.52
C ALA A 590 -17.12 -6.39 38.18
N VAL A 591 -17.09 -5.23 38.85
CA VAL A 591 -17.98 -4.10 38.56
C VAL A 591 -17.71 -3.53 37.17
N CYS A 592 -16.44 -3.32 36.80
CA CYS A 592 -16.07 -2.84 35.45
C CYS A 592 -16.44 -3.86 34.36
N ALA A 593 -16.24 -5.16 34.59
CA ALA A 593 -16.67 -6.20 33.66
C ALA A 593 -18.18 -6.19 33.44
N HIS A 594 -18.97 -6.05 34.52
CA HIS A 594 -20.41 -5.89 34.42
C HIS A 594 -20.80 -4.63 33.63
N ALA A 595 -20.13 -3.50 33.90
CA ALA A 595 -20.38 -2.23 33.22
C ALA A 595 -20.13 -2.32 31.71
N LEU A 596 -19.02 -2.95 31.30
CA LEU A 596 -18.67 -3.15 29.89
C LEU A 596 -19.62 -4.13 29.21
N MET A 597 -20.00 -5.22 29.88
CA MET A 597 -20.93 -6.22 29.34
C MET A 597 -22.33 -5.64 29.06
N ASN A 598 -22.78 -4.69 29.89
CA ASN A 598 -24.10 -4.07 29.80
C ASN A 598 -24.05 -2.60 29.37
N CYS A 599 -22.97 -2.17 28.70
CA CYS A 599 -22.77 -0.79 28.27
C CYS A 599 -23.93 -0.30 27.39
N GLY A 600 -24.61 0.79 27.79
CA GLY A 600 -25.74 1.37 27.06
C GLY A 600 -27.00 0.46 26.97
N THR A 601 -27.06 -0.65 27.71
CA THR A 601 -28.23 -1.54 27.69
C THR A 601 -29.30 -1.15 28.70
N THR A 602 -28.98 -0.29 29.67
CA THR A 602 -29.82 0.07 30.84
C THR A 602 -30.14 -1.10 31.79
N VAL A 603 -29.60 -2.30 31.56
CA VAL A 603 -29.85 -3.48 32.39
C VAL A 603 -28.92 -3.45 33.61
N ASP A 604 -29.45 -3.03 34.75
CA ASP A 604 -28.75 -2.94 36.04
C ASP A 604 -29.19 -4.00 37.06
N ALA A 605 -29.92 -5.03 36.61
CA ALA A 605 -30.49 -6.09 37.47
C ALA A 605 -29.46 -6.74 38.38
N PHE A 606 -28.26 -7.03 37.87
CA PHE A 606 -27.18 -7.60 38.67
C PHE A 606 -26.78 -6.70 39.86
N LEU A 607 -26.75 -5.38 39.70
CA LEU A 607 -26.41 -4.47 40.81
C LEU A 607 -27.53 -4.42 41.85
N ARG A 608 -28.80 -4.39 41.40
CA ARG A 608 -29.98 -4.39 42.28
C ARG A 608 -30.13 -5.66 43.09
N ASP A 609 -29.87 -6.82 42.48
CA ASP A 609 -29.97 -8.12 43.14
C ASP A 609 -28.83 -8.36 44.14
N ASN A 610 -27.75 -7.58 44.04
CA ASN A 610 -26.51 -7.80 44.80
C ASN A 610 -26.07 -6.55 45.60
N LEU A 611 -27.02 -5.77 46.13
CA LEU A 611 -26.75 -4.56 46.91
C LEU A 611 -25.84 -4.82 48.13
N ASP A 612 -26.03 -5.94 48.83
CA ASP A 612 -25.17 -6.31 49.97
C ASP A 612 -23.71 -6.55 49.56
N TRP A 613 -23.50 -7.07 48.35
CA TRP A 613 -22.16 -7.26 47.80
C TRP A 613 -21.56 -5.94 47.32
N LEU A 614 -22.37 -5.04 46.74
CA LEU A 614 -21.96 -3.70 46.34
C LEU A 614 -21.60 -2.82 47.56
N GLY A 615 -22.36 -2.95 48.65
CA GLY A 615 -22.14 -2.23 49.90
C GLY A 615 -20.81 -2.56 50.59
N LYS A 616 -20.15 -3.67 50.20
CA LYS A 616 -18.80 -4.01 50.66
C LYS A 616 -17.71 -3.12 50.04
N ALA A 617 -18.01 -2.37 48.98
CA ALA A 617 -17.08 -1.47 48.34
C ALA A 617 -16.69 -0.30 49.27
N SER A 618 -15.39 -0.02 49.35
CA SER A 618 -14.83 1.09 50.13
C SER A 618 -14.04 2.05 49.24
N ASN A 619 -14.01 3.33 49.63
CA ASN A 619 -13.22 4.39 48.98
C ASN A 619 -13.41 4.42 47.44
N TRP A 620 -12.33 4.30 46.67
CA TRP A 620 -12.33 4.32 45.20
C TRP A 620 -13.09 3.18 44.52
N ALA A 621 -13.27 2.03 45.19
CA ALA A 621 -14.16 0.99 44.66
C ALA A 621 -15.63 1.43 44.71
N LYS A 622 -16.02 2.23 45.71
CA LYS A 622 -17.36 2.83 45.79
C LYS A 622 -17.55 3.93 44.74
N PHE A 623 -16.50 4.72 44.48
CA PHE A 623 -16.47 5.67 43.37
C PHE A 623 -16.72 4.97 42.03
N SER A 624 -15.94 3.91 41.74
CA SER A 624 -16.04 3.14 40.50
C SER A 624 -17.38 2.40 40.37
N ALA A 625 -17.90 1.86 41.47
CA ALA A 625 -19.24 1.27 41.54
C ALA A 625 -20.34 2.26 41.15
N THR A 626 -20.28 3.49 41.67
CA THR A 626 -21.27 4.52 41.34
C THR A 626 -21.08 5.00 39.89
N ALA A 627 -19.83 5.18 39.44
CA ALA A 627 -19.50 5.53 38.06
C ALA A 627 -19.98 4.49 37.03
N SER A 628 -19.95 3.20 37.39
CA SER A 628 -20.36 2.09 36.50
C SER A 628 -21.83 2.19 36.05
N ILE A 629 -22.69 2.80 36.86
CA ILE A 629 -24.09 3.08 36.52
C ILE A 629 -24.15 3.98 35.28
N GLY A 630 -23.24 4.94 35.16
CA GLY A 630 -23.17 5.83 34.01
C GLY A 630 -22.82 5.11 32.70
N VAL A 631 -22.02 4.04 32.75
CA VAL A 631 -21.69 3.20 31.59
C VAL A 631 -22.89 2.34 31.16
N ILE A 632 -23.58 1.73 32.13
CA ILE A 632 -24.76 0.90 31.88
C ILE A 632 -25.89 1.72 31.26
N HIS A 633 -26.09 2.95 31.76
CA HIS A 633 -27.12 3.88 31.31
C HIS A 633 -26.60 4.92 30.30
N LYS A 634 -25.48 4.64 29.63
CA LYS A 634 -24.94 5.52 28.59
C LYS A 634 -26.01 5.83 27.55
N GLY A 635 -26.21 7.10 27.24
CA GLY A 635 -27.23 7.56 26.29
C GLY A 635 -28.64 7.74 26.87
N HIS A 636 -28.89 7.38 28.13
CA HIS A 636 -30.20 7.59 28.77
C HIS A 636 -30.37 9.03 29.31
N VAL A 637 -30.33 10.00 28.40
CA VAL A 637 -30.21 11.45 28.66
C VAL A 637 -31.40 12.01 29.44
N ARG A 638 -32.63 11.58 29.13
CA ARG A 638 -33.87 12.17 29.66
C ARG A 638 -34.09 11.91 31.15
N GLU A 639 -33.79 10.71 31.63
CA GLU A 639 -34.04 10.31 33.02
C GLU A 639 -32.77 10.19 33.88
N SER A 640 -31.59 10.53 33.33
CA SER A 640 -30.30 10.37 34.02
C SER A 640 -30.27 11.04 35.39
N MET A 641 -30.87 12.22 35.53
CA MET A 641 -30.94 12.97 36.79
C MET A 641 -31.78 12.24 37.84
N ASN A 642 -32.91 11.65 37.43
CA ASN A 642 -33.78 10.90 38.35
C ASN A 642 -33.13 9.59 38.79
N LEU A 643 -32.44 8.92 37.86
CA LEU A 643 -31.70 7.69 38.13
C LEU A 643 -30.58 7.90 39.17
N LEU A 644 -29.80 8.97 39.00
CA LEU A 644 -28.64 9.25 39.85
C LEU A 644 -29.00 10.09 41.09
N ALA A 645 -30.23 10.61 41.20
CA ALA A 645 -30.68 11.43 42.35
C ALA A 645 -30.34 10.86 43.74
N PRO A 646 -30.39 9.55 44.01
CA PRO A 646 -30.00 8.99 45.31
C PRO A 646 -28.52 9.13 45.65
N TYR A 647 -27.67 9.31 44.63
CA TYR A 647 -26.21 9.38 44.75
C TYR A 647 -25.64 10.78 44.48
N LEU A 648 -26.44 11.67 43.89
CA LEU A 648 -26.04 13.06 43.62
C LEU A 648 -25.99 13.88 44.92
N PRO A 649 -25.12 14.91 44.99
CA PRO A 649 -25.09 15.83 46.11
C PRO A 649 -26.47 16.47 46.33
N GLN A 650 -27.08 16.23 47.49
CA GLN A 650 -28.40 16.79 47.82
C GLN A 650 -28.27 18.19 48.42
N ALA A 651 -29.25 19.05 48.15
CA ALA A 651 -29.39 20.32 48.84
C ALA A 651 -29.58 20.11 50.36
N ALA A 652 -29.14 21.09 51.16
CA ALA A 652 -29.08 21.02 52.62
C ALA A 652 -30.31 20.36 53.28
N GLY A 653 -30.12 19.18 53.88
CA GLY A 653 -31.16 18.41 54.59
C GLY A 653 -31.25 16.92 54.24
N GLY A 654 -30.52 16.46 53.21
CA GLY A 654 -30.42 15.04 52.83
C GLY A 654 -29.54 14.21 53.76
N ALA A 655 -29.72 12.88 53.74
CA ALA A 655 -28.84 11.96 54.48
C ALA A 655 -27.40 12.05 53.94
N PRO A 656 -26.37 12.03 54.82
CA PRO A 656 -24.98 12.17 54.37
C PRO A 656 -24.59 11.00 53.48
N THR A 657 -24.38 11.28 52.19
CA THR A 657 -23.81 10.36 51.21
C THR A 657 -22.28 10.36 51.30
N SER A 658 -21.64 9.29 50.84
CA SER A 658 -20.18 9.22 50.85
C SER A 658 -19.62 10.13 49.75
N PRO A 659 -18.55 10.93 50.00
CA PRO A 659 -17.94 11.76 48.96
C PRO A 659 -17.50 10.97 47.71
N TYR A 660 -17.15 9.70 47.89
CA TYR A 660 -16.83 8.78 46.78
C TYR A 660 -18.06 8.42 45.93
N SER A 661 -19.23 8.26 46.55
CA SER A 661 -20.48 8.03 45.80
C SER A 661 -20.92 9.30 45.09
N GLU A 662 -20.84 10.45 45.76
CA GLU A 662 -21.17 11.74 45.17
C GLU A 662 -20.27 12.07 43.97
N GLY A 663 -18.95 12.00 44.13
CA GLY A 663 -18.01 12.19 43.02
C GLY A 663 -18.21 11.16 41.90
N GLY A 664 -18.46 9.89 42.26
CA GLY A 664 -18.74 8.84 41.28
C GLY A 664 -20.03 9.07 40.50
N ALA A 665 -21.06 9.65 41.13
CA ALA A 665 -22.32 10.01 40.49
C ALA A 665 -22.17 11.20 39.53
N LEU A 666 -21.35 12.21 39.88
CA LEU A 666 -21.03 13.31 38.98
C LEU A 666 -20.26 12.82 37.75
N TYR A 667 -19.32 11.88 37.94
CA TYR A 667 -18.63 11.24 36.81
C TYR A 667 -19.58 10.38 35.97
N ALA A 668 -20.47 9.60 36.60
CA ALA A 668 -21.51 8.83 35.91
C ALA A 668 -22.42 9.72 35.04
N LEU A 669 -22.79 10.89 35.56
CA LEU A 669 -23.62 11.84 34.83
C LEU A 669 -22.92 12.34 33.57
N GLY A 670 -21.60 12.60 33.63
CA GLY A 670 -20.81 12.94 32.45
C GLY A 670 -20.62 11.78 31.47
N LEU A 671 -20.55 10.53 31.94
CA LEU A 671 -20.51 9.34 31.07
C LEU A 671 -21.81 9.16 30.27
N ILE A 672 -22.96 9.48 30.88
CA ILE A 672 -24.27 9.41 30.20
C ILE A 672 -24.41 10.52 29.16
N HIS A 673 -23.93 11.73 29.48
CA HIS A 673 -24.04 12.94 28.65
C HIS A 673 -22.77 13.22 27.82
N ALA A 674 -21.92 12.22 27.60
CA ALA A 674 -20.68 12.38 26.84
C ALA A 674 -20.97 12.95 25.44
N ASN A 675 -20.20 13.96 25.02
CA ASN A 675 -20.36 14.72 23.75
C ASN A 675 -21.64 15.53 23.58
N GLN A 676 -22.57 15.51 24.54
CA GLN A 676 -23.87 16.18 24.37
C GLN A 676 -24.00 17.51 25.11
N GLY A 677 -23.03 17.93 25.93
CA GLY A 677 -23.19 19.06 26.86
C GLY A 677 -23.53 20.41 26.22
N SER A 678 -23.35 20.56 24.90
CA SER A 678 -23.67 21.79 24.14
C SER A 678 -24.71 21.61 23.03
N THR A 679 -25.16 20.39 22.72
CA THR A 679 -26.10 20.14 21.62
C THR A 679 -27.55 20.45 21.99
N SER A 680 -27.96 20.06 23.19
CA SER A 680 -29.35 20.07 23.61
C SER A 680 -29.60 20.93 24.85
N PRO A 681 -30.76 21.60 24.94
CA PRO A 681 -31.16 22.34 26.14
C PRO A 681 -31.14 21.50 27.44
N SER A 682 -31.42 20.19 27.38
CA SER A 682 -31.33 19.31 28.56
C SER A 682 -29.89 19.06 28.96
N SER A 683 -29.01 18.84 27.99
CA SER A 683 -27.61 18.53 28.21
C SER A 683 -26.82 19.76 28.66
N THR A 684 -27.20 20.96 28.21
CA THR A 684 -26.68 22.23 28.75
C THR A 684 -27.03 22.40 30.23
N LYS A 685 -28.25 22.04 30.64
CA LYS A 685 -28.63 22.04 32.07
C LYS A 685 -27.79 21.07 32.88
N THR A 686 -27.46 19.90 32.34
CA THR A 686 -26.57 18.93 32.99
C THR A 686 -25.16 19.48 33.15
N LEU A 687 -24.61 20.11 32.11
CA LEU A 687 -23.28 20.73 32.18
C LEU A 687 -23.26 21.88 33.20
N GLU A 688 -24.29 22.73 33.23
CA GLU A 688 -24.43 23.78 34.23
C GLU A 688 -24.59 23.22 35.65
N PHE A 689 -25.34 22.13 35.81
CA PHE A 689 -25.43 21.42 37.08
C PHE A 689 -24.07 20.90 37.55
N LEU A 690 -23.27 20.31 36.67
CA LEU A 690 -21.92 19.84 36.99
C LEU A 690 -21.00 21.02 37.38
N ARG A 691 -21.08 22.15 36.67
CA ARG A 691 -20.35 23.39 37.04
C ARG A 691 -20.77 23.91 38.41
N ASN A 692 -22.06 23.90 38.71
CA ASN A 692 -22.57 24.31 40.01
C ASN A 692 -22.13 23.34 41.12
N ALA A 693 -22.14 22.03 40.87
CA ALA A 693 -21.63 21.03 41.80
C ALA A 693 -20.14 21.24 42.08
N LEU A 694 -19.35 21.58 41.04
CA LEU A 694 -17.93 21.89 41.16
C LEU A 694 -17.65 23.17 41.96
N ARG A 695 -18.45 24.22 41.76
CA ARG A 695 -18.35 25.46 42.54
C ARG A 695 -18.76 25.26 44.01
N ASN A 696 -19.71 24.36 44.25
CA ASN A 696 -20.28 24.09 45.58
C ASN A 696 -19.54 22.99 46.35
N SER A 697 -18.63 22.23 45.72
CA SER A 697 -17.93 21.10 46.34
C SER A 697 -16.94 21.50 47.45
N GLY A 698 -16.71 22.80 47.67
CA GLY A 698 -15.79 23.29 48.70
C GLY A 698 -14.37 22.76 48.47
N THR A 699 -13.79 22.10 49.47
CA THR A 699 -12.44 21.53 49.44
C THR A 699 -12.42 20.00 49.30
N ASP A 700 -13.56 19.35 49.04
CA ASP A 700 -13.62 17.89 48.90
C ASP A 700 -13.04 17.43 47.56
N GLU A 701 -11.81 16.91 47.63
CA GLU A 701 -11.02 16.53 46.45
C GLU A 701 -11.66 15.44 45.58
N VAL A 702 -12.42 14.52 46.19
CA VAL A 702 -13.06 13.40 45.49
C VAL A 702 -14.26 13.87 44.68
N VAL A 703 -15.04 14.81 45.23
CA VAL A 703 -16.20 15.39 44.55
C VAL A 703 -15.72 16.30 43.42
N GLN A 704 -14.71 17.13 43.68
CA GLN A 704 -14.05 17.94 42.64
C GLN A 704 -13.51 17.06 41.50
N HIS A 705 -12.84 15.95 41.82
CA HIS A 705 -12.33 15.01 40.82
C HIS A 705 -13.44 14.43 39.93
N GLY A 706 -14.53 13.94 40.53
CA GLY A 706 -15.68 13.41 39.80
C GLY A 706 -16.38 14.47 38.93
N ALA A 707 -16.52 15.69 39.45
CA ALA A 707 -17.08 16.82 38.73
C ALA A 707 -16.20 17.24 37.53
N CYS A 708 -14.88 17.35 37.71
CA CYS A 708 -13.94 17.66 36.63
C CYS A 708 -14.04 16.63 35.51
N LEU A 709 -13.98 15.34 35.83
CA LEU A 709 -14.11 14.28 34.82
C LEU A 709 -15.47 14.31 34.11
N GLY A 710 -16.55 14.55 34.85
CA GLY A 710 -17.90 14.66 34.29
C GLY A 710 -18.06 15.86 33.34
N ILE A 711 -17.47 17.01 33.70
CA ILE A 711 -17.41 18.22 32.87
C ILE A 711 -16.57 17.96 31.63
N GLY A 712 -15.41 17.32 31.77
CA GLY A 712 -14.52 16.97 30.65
C GLY A 712 -15.23 16.13 29.59
N LEU A 713 -16.00 15.12 30.01
CA LEU A 713 -16.77 14.26 29.10
C LEU A 713 -17.97 14.99 28.47
N SER A 714 -18.71 15.77 29.26
CA SER A 714 -19.89 16.49 28.78
C SER A 714 -19.50 17.64 27.84
N GLY A 715 -18.40 18.32 28.14
CA GLY A 715 -17.85 19.45 27.39
C GLY A 715 -16.75 19.08 26.41
N MET A 716 -16.61 17.80 26.04
CA MET A 716 -15.55 17.33 25.16
C MET A 716 -15.59 18.04 23.80
N ALA A 717 -14.42 18.47 23.31
CA ALA A 717 -14.22 19.17 22.04
C ALA A 717 -15.08 20.44 21.83
N THR A 718 -15.56 21.07 22.91
CA THR A 718 -16.34 22.33 22.82
C THR A 718 -15.45 23.57 22.66
N HIS A 719 -14.21 23.50 23.15
CA HIS A 719 -13.26 24.62 23.19
C HIS A 719 -13.77 25.85 23.96
N ASP A 720 -14.65 25.64 24.96
CA ASP A 720 -15.15 26.72 25.80
C ASP A 720 -14.05 27.25 26.75
N ALA A 721 -13.65 28.50 26.54
CA ALA A 721 -12.68 29.19 27.38
C ALA A 721 -13.15 29.35 28.84
N ALA A 722 -14.46 29.44 29.09
CA ALA A 722 -14.97 29.56 30.45
C ALA A 722 -14.81 28.26 31.25
N LEU A 723 -14.98 27.10 30.60
CA LEU A 723 -14.71 25.81 31.22
C LEU A 723 -13.21 25.62 31.48
N TYR A 724 -12.36 26.04 30.55
CA TYR A 724 -10.91 26.02 30.73
C TYR A 724 -10.47 26.78 31.98
N GLU A 725 -10.93 28.03 32.15
CA GLU A 725 -10.56 28.84 33.32
C GLU A 725 -11.05 28.23 34.64
N GLU A 726 -12.26 27.66 34.68
CA GLU A 726 -12.78 26.99 35.87
C GLU A 726 -11.94 25.76 36.26
N LEU A 727 -11.61 24.92 35.28
CA LEU A 727 -10.80 23.72 35.52
C LEU A 727 -9.35 24.08 35.87
N LYS A 728 -8.79 25.12 35.22
CA LYS A 728 -7.46 25.65 35.52
C LYS A 728 -7.36 26.12 36.97
N ASN A 729 -8.36 26.87 37.45
CA ASN A 729 -8.40 27.34 38.83
C ASN A 729 -8.36 26.19 39.84
N ILE A 730 -9.01 25.06 39.54
CA ILE A 730 -8.97 23.86 40.39
C ILE A 730 -7.60 23.20 40.33
N MET A 731 -7.03 23.05 39.14
CA MET A 731 -5.69 22.49 39.00
C MET A 731 -4.66 23.28 39.81
N PHE A 732 -4.78 24.61 39.81
CA PHE A 732 -3.88 25.53 40.54
C PHE A 732 -4.08 25.54 42.05
N THR A 733 -5.12 24.87 42.58
CA THR A 733 -5.24 24.61 44.02
C THR A 733 -4.20 23.61 44.53
N ASP A 734 -3.46 22.96 43.62
CA ASP A 734 -2.37 22.00 43.90
C ASP A 734 -2.84 20.78 44.73
N ASN A 735 -4.12 20.41 44.61
CA ASN A 735 -4.63 19.15 45.14
C ASN A 735 -4.33 18.00 44.18
N ALA A 736 -3.64 16.96 44.66
CA ALA A 736 -3.17 15.86 43.83
C ALA A 736 -4.28 15.09 43.09
N VAL A 737 -5.46 14.89 43.69
CA VAL A 737 -6.55 14.10 43.11
C VAL A 737 -7.43 14.97 42.21
N ALA A 738 -7.85 16.14 42.70
CA ALA A 738 -8.67 17.06 41.92
C ALA A 738 -7.88 17.63 40.72
N GLY A 739 -6.60 17.93 40.89
CA GLY A 739 -5.72 18.45 39.84
C GLY A 739 -5.47 17.45 38.71
N GLU A 740 -5.37 16.15 39.00
CA GLU A 740 -5.31 15.11 37.97
C GLU A 740 -6.60 15.08 37.12
N GLY A 741 -7.76 15.10 37.79
CA GLY A 741 -9.06 15.15 37.11
C GLY A 741 -9.23 16.40 36.26
N ALA A 742 -8.80 17.56 36.78
CA ALA A 742 -8.81 18.83 36.05
C ALA A 742 -7.91 18.79 34.81
N GLY A 743 -6.70 18.23 34.91
CA GLY A 743 -5.78 18.11 33.77
C GLY A 743 -6.37 17.28 32.62
N TYR A 744 -6.96 16.11 32.91
CA TYR A 744 -7.67 15.33 31.89
C TYR A 744 -8.87 16.09 31.31
N ALA A 745 -9.67 16.74 32.16
CA ALA A 745 -10.84 17.49 31.73
C ALA A 745 -10.49 18.66 30.81
N ILE A 746 -9.41 19.39 31.10
CA ILE A 746 -8.88 20.45 30.23
C ILE A 746 -8.53 19.89 28.85
N GLY A 747 -7.82 18.74 28.82
CA GLY A 747 -7.49 18.06 27.57
C GLY A 747 -8.69 17.62 26.76
N LEU A 748 -9.74 17.12 27.42
CA LEU A 748 -10.99 16.70 26.75
C LEU A 748 -11.77 17.90 26.21
N VAL A 749 -11.90 18.99 26.98
CA VAL A 749 -12.58 20.22 26.53
C VAL A 749 -11.85 20.85 25.34
N HIS A 750 -10.52 20.85 25.38
CA HIS A 750 -9.65 21.34 24.29
C HIS A 750 -9.14 20.24 23.35
N LEU A 751 -9.86 19.12 23.23
CA LEU A 751 -9.46 18.01 22.37
C LEU A 751 -9.25 18.49 20.93
N GLY A 752 -8.02 18.40 20.44
CA GLY A 752 -7.68 18.88 19.11
C GLY A 752 -7.86 20.40 18.91
N ALA A 753 -7.94 21.24 19.95
CA ALA A 753 -8.16 22.70 19.84
C ALA A 753 -7.02 23.49 19.17
N GLY A 754 -5.90 22.84 18.88
CA GLY A 754 -4.71 23.47 18.33
C GLY A 754 -3.58 23.44 19.35
N PHE A 755 -2.45 22.88 18.94
CA PHE A 755 -1.25 22.69 19.75
C PHE A 755 -0.18 23.78 19.47
N THR A 756 -0.48 24.70 18.55
CA THR A 756 0.43 25.77 18.14
C THR A 756 0.36 26.93 19.11
N ASP A 757 1.36 27.04 19.97
CA ASP A 757 1.74 28.25 20.73
C ASP A 757 0.62 28.95 21.53
N SER A 758 -0.47 28.22 21.79
CA SER A 758 -1.61 28.66 22.59
C SER A 758 -1.15 28.93 24.02
N ASP A 759 -1.66 30.02 24.61
CA ASP A 759 -1.41 30.36 26.01
C ASP A 759 -1.75 29.18 26.93
N ALA A 760 -2.78 28.40 26.60
CA ALA A 760 -3.15 27.20 27.36
C ALA A 760 -2.06 26.12 27.39
N VAL A 761 -1.35 25.89 26.27
CA VAL A 761 -0.27 24.90 26.20
C VAL A 761 0.92 25.36 27.04
N LYS A 762 1.27 26.64 26.95
CA LYS A 762 2.37 27.25 27.72
C LYS A 762 2.07 27.25 29.22
N GLU A 763 0.85 27.62 29.60
CA GLU A 763 0.38 27.62 30.99
C GLU A 763 0.43 26.21 31.60
N LEU A 764 -0.15 25.21 30.92
CA LEU A 764 -0.16 23.82 31.39
C LEU A 764 1.25 23.24 31.51
N LEU A 765 2.11 23.50 30.52
CA LEU A 765 3.49 23.00 30.52
C LEU A 765 4.33 23.68 31.62
N SER A 766 4.19 24.99 31.80
CA SER A 766 4.84 25.71 32.90
C SER A 766 4.39 25.13 34.25
N TYR A 767 3.09 24.93 34.42
CA TYR A 767 2.55 24.40 35.67
C TYR A 767 3.01 22.96 35.94
N ALA A 768 3.13 22.13 34.89
CA ALA A 768 3.68 20.79 35.00
C ALA A 768 5.14 20.76 35.48
N HIS A 769 5.93 21.80 35.20
CA HIS A 769 7.29 21.94 35.75
C HIS A 769 7.32 22.47 37.19
N ASP A 770 6.33 23.29 37.56
CA ASP A 770 6.28 23.95 38.87
C ASP A 770 5.74 23.04 39.98
N THR A 771 4.74 22.22 39.67
CA THR A 771 4.13 21.32 40.67
C THR A 771 5.04 20.14 41.01
N LYS A 772 4.92 19.65 42.26
CA LYS A 772 5.66 18.48 42.76
C LYS A 772 4.80 17.21 42.75
N HIS A 773 3.52 17.32 42.43
CA HIS A 773 2.58 16.21 42.49
C HIS A 773 2.56 15.44 41.17
N GLU A 774 3.11 14.22 41.17
CA GLU A 774 3.19 13.34 39.99
C GLU A 774 1.84 13.16 39.26
N LYS A 775 0.74 13.11 40.02
CA LYS A 775 -0.63 12.98 39.49
C LYS A 775 -1.06 14.20 38.67
N ILE A 776 -0.73 15.40 39.15
CA ILE A 776 -1.03 16.66 38.47
C ILE A 776 -0.19 16.77 37.21
N ILE A 777 1.12 16.47 37.30
CA ILE A 777 2.02 16.43 36.13
C ILE A 777 1.45 15.47 35.08
N ARG A 778 1.07 14.25 35.47
CA ARG A 778 0.48 13.26 34.56
C ARG A 778 -0.82 13.76 33.92
N GLY A 779 -1.73 14.33 34.71
CA GLY A 779 -2.99 14.89 34.21
C GLY A 779 -2.76 16.03 33.22
N ALA A 780 -1.85 16.96 33.52
CA ALA A 780 -1.52 18.09 32.67
C ALA A 780 -0.89 17.64 31.33
N VAL A 781 0.11 16.74 31.37
CA VAL A 781 0.79 16.30 30.14
C VAL A 781 -0.09 15.37 29.30
N MET A 782 -0.98 14.57 29.90
CA MET A 782 -2.01 13.86 29.12
C MET A 782 -3.03 14.84 28.52
N GLY A 783 -3.39 15.90 29.27
CA GLY A 783 -4.22 16.98 28.74
C GLY A 783 -3.60 17.62 27.50
N LEU A 784 -2.30 17.92 27.55
CA LEU A 784 -1.52 18.37 26.39
C LEU A 784 -1.54 17.36 25.23
N ALA A 785 -1.35 16.07 25.52
CA ALA A 785 -1.39 15.03 24.49
C ALA A 785 -2.76 14.97 23.77
N LEU A 786 -3.87 15.12 24.50
CA LEU A 786 -5.21 15.19 23.92
C LEU A 786 -5.40 16.45 23.06
N MET A 787 -4.84 17.60 23.47
CA MET A 787 -4.87 18.83 22.66
C MET A 787 -4.12 18.68 21.32
N ALA A 788 -3.14 17.77 21.25
CA ALA A 788 -2.38 17.48 20.04
C ALA A 788 -3.14 16.63 19.01
N TYR A 789 -4.33 16.11 19.34
CA TYR A 789 -5.11 15.22 18.48
C TYR A 789 -5.27 15.74 17.04
N GLY A 790 -4.79 14.97 16.06
CA GLY A 790 -4.92 15.27 14.63
C GLY A 790 -4.15 16.50 14.12
N ARG A 791 -3.16 16.99 14.88
CA ARG A 791 -2.38 18.19 14.52
C ARG A 791 -1.11 17.91 13.71
N GLU A 792 -0.66 16.66 13.61
CA GLU A 792 0.48 16.23 12.79
C GLU A 792 1.72 17.13 12.99
N GLU A 793 2.36 17.60 11.91
CA GLU A 793 3.60 18.39 11.91
C GLU A 793 3.50 19.69 12.74
N LEU A 794 2.30 20.27 12.88
CA LEU A 794 2.10 21.48 13.69
C LEU A 794 2.39 21.26 15.17
N ALA A 795 2.34 19.99 15.63
CA ALA A 795 2.60 19.66 17.01
C ALA A 795 4.08 19.39 17.32
N ASP A 796 4.93 19.23 16.30
CA ASP A 796 6.28 18.71 16.48
C ASP A 796 7.18 19.59 17.36
N GLY A 797 7.02 20.91 17.32
CA GLY A 797 7.81 21.84 18.14
C GLY A 797 7.66 21.59 19.64
N VAL A 798 6.42 21.47 20.13
CA VAL A 798 6.16 21.21 21.55
C VAL A 798 6.40 19.74 21.89
N ILE A 799 6.15 18.80 20.97
CA ILE A 799 6.49 17.38 21.19
C ILE A 799 8.01 17.21 21.40
N GLU A 800 8.85 17.91 20.63
CA GLU A 800 10.30 17.88 20.83
C GLU A 800 10.72 18.42 22.20
N GLN A 801 10.04 19.47 22.68
CA GLN A 801 10.26 20.00 24.03
C GLN A 801 9.92 18.95 25.09
N LEU A 802 8.76 18.29 24.99
CA LEU A 802 8.32 17.27 25.94
C LEU A 802 9.26 16.04 25.98
N ILE A 803 9.73 15.56 24.83
CA ILE A 803 10.57 14.36 24.74
C ILE A 803 12.00 14.62 25.23
N ARG A 804 12.52 15.83 25.05
CA ARG A 804 13.86 16.20 25.54
C ARG A 804 13.87 16.54 27.03
N ASP A 805 12.72 16.53 27.69
CA ASP A 805 12.62 16.89 29.09
C ASP A 805 13.31 15.89 30.02
N LYS A 806 13.80 16.39 31.16
CA LYS A 806 14.46 15.57 32.18
C LYS A 806 13.46 14.70 32.95
N ASP A 807 12.24 15.18 33.14
CA ASP A 807 11.19 14.48 33.87
C ASP A 807 10.59 13.35 33.02
N PRO A 808 10.63 12.08 33.50
CA PRO A 808 10.04 10.96 32.77
C PRO A 808 8.51 11.06 32.58
N ILE A 809 7.76 11.73 33.46
CA ILE A 809 6.31 11.89 33.33
C ILE A 809 5.97 12.87 32.20
N ILE A 810 6.80 13.90 32.02
CA ILE A 810 6.67 14.85 30.91
C ILE A 810 7.03 14.16 29.59
N ARG A 811 8.11 13.38 29.56
CA ARG A 811 8.44 12.54 28.39
C ARG A 811 7.34 11.52 28.08
N TYR A 812 6.72 10.93 29.11
CA TYR A 812 5.60 10.01 28.96
C TYR A 812 4.43 10.66 28.21
N GLY A 813 4.02 11.87 28.58
CA GLY A 813 2.96 12.55 27.83
C GLY A 813 3.43 13.11 26.47
N GLY A 814 4.74 13.40 26.29
CA GLY A 814 5.33 13.66 24.97
C GLY A 814 5.18 12.48 24.00
N VAL A 815 5.31 11.25 24.49
CA VAL A 815 5.06 10.03 23.72
C VAL A 815 3.59 9.89 23.31
N TYR A 816 2.64 10.14 24.22
CA TYR A 816 1.21 10.17 23.86
C TYR A 816 0.88 11.33 22.93
N ALA A 817 1.56 12.48 23.03
CA ALA A 817 1.39 13.59 22.12
C ALA A 817 1.81 13.23 20.69
N ILE A 818 2.90 12.46 20.49
CA ILE A 818 3.22 11.87 19.17
C ILE A 818 2.05 11.01 18.69
N ALA A 819 1.56 10.11 19.54
CA ALA A 819 0.52 9.15 19.17
C ALA A 819 -0.78 9.84 18.75
N MET A 820 -1.21 10.85 19.49
CA MET A 820 -2.43 11.61 19.23
C MET A 820 -2.27 12.57 18.03
N ALA A 821 -1.09 13.18 17.85
CA ALA A 821 -0.82 14.03 16.70
C ALA A 821 -0.84 13.26 15.37
N TYR A 822 -0.29 12.04 15.38
CA TYR A 822 -0.12 11.19 14.19
C TYR A 822 -1.09 10.00 14.15
N VAL A 823 -2.20 10.08 14.88
CA VAL A 823 -3.19 9.00 15.01
C VAL A 823 -3.70 8.54 13.64
N GLY A 824 -3.53 7.25 13.32
CA GLY A 824 -3.99 6.65 12.06
C GLY A 824 -3.33 7.17 10.78
N THR A 825 -2.21 7.91 10.89
CA THR A 825 -1.47 8.43 9.72
C THR A 825 -0.46 7.44 9.17
N ALA A 826 -0.05 6.43 9.95
CA ALA A 826 1.04 5.51 9.63
C ALA A 826 2.36 6.22 9.23
N ASN A 827 2.61 7.42 9.76
CA ASN A 827 3.79 8.20 9.42
C ASN A 827 5.09 7.53 9.93
N ASN A 828 6.00 7.23 9.01
CA ASN A 828 7.29 6.59 9.29
C ASN A 828 8.17 7.38 10.27
N GLY A 829 8.13 8.72 10.23
CA GLY A 829 8.87 9.58 11.15
C GLY A 829 8.38 9.42 12.59
N ALA A 830 7.07 9.40 12.81
CA ALA A 830 6.47 9.17 14.12
C ALA A 830 6.77 7.75 14.64
N VAL A 831 6.62 6.72 13.79
CA VAL A 831 6.95 5.33 14.13
C VAL A 831 8.42 5.19 14.53
N LYS A 832 9.34 5.78 13.76
CA LYS A 832 10.79 5.75 14.06
C LYS A 832 11.11 6.44 15.39
N ARG A 833 10.47 7.57 15.69
CA ARG A 833 10.64 8.28 16.97
C ARG A 833 10.15 7.42 18.15
N LEU A 834 8.97 6.81 18.02
CA LEU A 834 8.42 5.93 19.06
C LEU A 834 9.30 4.69 19.29
N LEU A 835 9.77 4.03 18.21
CA LEU A 835 10.68 2.89 18.31
C LEU A 835 12.02 3.27 18.94
N HIS A 836 12.57 4.43 18.57
CA HIS A 836 13.79 4.94 19.19
C HIS A 836 13.60 5.13 20.70
N VAL A 837 12.54 5.84 21.11
CA VAL A 837 12.23 6.10 22.52
C VAL A 837 12.00 4.79 23.30
N ALA A 838 11.33 3.80 22.69
CA ALA A 838 11.09 2.49 23.30
C ALA A 838 12.37 1.72 23.67
N VAL A 839 13.47 1.97 22.95
CA VAL A 839 14.78 1.33 23.20
C VAL A 839 15.70 2.24 24.04
N SER A 840 15.72 3.54 23.75
CA SER A 840 16.71 4.48 24.28
C SER A 840 16.36 5.07 25.66
N ASP A 841 15.08 5.25 25.98
CA ASP A 841 14.70 5.90 27.25
C ASP A 841 15.09 5.03 28.46
N VAL A 842 15.33 5.63 29.61
CA VAL A 842 15.68 4.88 30.84
C VAL A 842 14.42 4.46 31.61
N SER A 843 13.32 5.20 31.47
CA SER A 843 12.08 4.94 32.20
C SER A 843 11.23 3.85 31.54
N ASP A 844 10.87 2.83 32.34
CA ASP A 844 9.99 1.75 31.90
C ASP A 844 8.58 2.21 31.53
N ASP A 845 8.06 3.25 32.19
CA ASP A 845 6.73 3.81 31.87
C ASP A 845 6.73 4.48 30.48
N VAL A 846 7.80 5.20 30.15
CA VAL A 846 7.98 5.83 28.84
C VAL A 846 8.17 4.77 27.75
N ARG A 847 8.97 3.73 28.02
CA ARG A 847 9.15 2.60 27.09
C ARG A 847 7.82 1.89 26.80
N ARG A 848 7.05 1.56 27.85
CA ARG A 848 5.72 0.94 27.72
C ARG A 848 4.78 1.80 26.89
N ALA A 849 4.74 3.09 27.17
CA ALA A 849 3.91 4.04 26.43
C ALA A 849 4.31 4.10 24.96
N ALA A 850 5.61 4.15 24.67
CA ALA A 850 6.12 4.29 23.30
C ALA A 850 5.71 3.12 22.41
N VAL A 851 5.80 1.89 22.94
CA VAL A 851 5.35 0.70 22.21
C VAL A 851 3.83 0.67 22.08
N SER A 852 3.09 0.93 23.16
CA SER A 852 1.61 0.97 23.13
C SER A 852 1.09 1.97 22.09
N CYS A 853 1.76 3.13 21.99
CA CYS A 853 1.42 4.21 21.07
C CYS A 853 1.61 3.85 19.58
N LEU A 854 2.41 2.83 19.25
CA LEU A 854 2.48 2.32 17.87
C LEU A 854 1.11 1.84 17.39
N GLY A 855 0.28 1.31 18.28
CA GLY A 855 -1.09 0.92 17.98
C GLY A 855 -1.93 2.08 17.46
N PHE A 856 -1.87 3.24 18.13
CA PHE A 856 -2.61 4.44 17.71
C PHE A 856 -2.10 5.04 16.39
N VAL A 857 -0.81 4.95 16.08
CA VAL A 857 -0.29 5.48 14.81
C VAL A 857 -0.64 4.56 13.64
N LEU A 858 -0.70 3.24 13.87
CA LEU A 858 -0.81 2.21 12.82
C LEU A 858 -2.16 1.47 12.77
N PHE A 859 -3.19 1.89 13.53
CA PHE A 859 -4.48 1.17 13.55
C PHE A 859 -5.18 1.08 12.18
N ARG A 860 -4.90 2.01 11.25
CA ARG A 860 -5.43 1.93 9.87
C ARG A 860 -4.74 0.87 9.01
N THR A 861 -3.56 0.38 9.41
CA THR A 861 -2.81 -0.69 8.74
C THR A 861 -2.55 -1.88 9.68
N PRO A 862 -3.60 -2.52 10.23
CA PRO A 862 -3.45 -3.49 11.32
C PRO A 862 -2.66 -4.76 10.95
N ALA A 863 -2.48 -5.04 9.65
CA ALA A 863 -1.68 -6.18 9.19
C ALA A 863 -0.18 -6.02 9.49
N GLN A 864 0.30 -4.78 9.61
CA GLN A 864 1.72 -4.49 9.78
C GLN A 864 2.14 -4.53 11.25
N VAL A 865 1.22 -4.23 12.17
CA VAL A 865 1.53 -4.05 13.60
C VAL A 865 2.10 -5.32 14.24
N PRO A 866 1.49 -6.53 14.10
CA PRO A 866 2.05 -7.74 14.69
C PRO A 866 3.47 -8.05 14.21
N LYS A 867 3.77 -7.77 12.93
CA LYS A 867 5.09 -7.98 12.33
C LYS A 867 6.12 -6.98 12.85
N LEU A 868 5.70 -5.74 13.09
CA LEU A 868 6.57 -4.68 13.60
C LEU A 868 6.95 -4.91 15.07
N VAL A 869 5.99 -5.34 15.89
CA VAL A 869 6.18 -5.47 17.34
C VAL A 869 6.61 -6.88 17.77
N SER A 870 6.74 -7.85 16.86
CA SER A 870 7.14 -9.22 17.18
C SER A 870 8.48 -9.27 17.92
N LEU A 871 9.48 -8.55 17.43
CA LEU A 871 10.80 -8.47 18.08
C LEU A 871 10.72 -7.79 19.46
N LEU A 872 9.79 -6.85 19.64
CA LEU A 872 9.57 -6.17 20.92
C LEU A 872 8.83 -7.09 21.92
N ALA A 873 7.96 -7.97 21.44
CA ALA A 873 7.28 -8.97 22.25
C ALA A 873 8.25 -10.02 22.81
N GLU A 874 9.40 -10.25 22.16
CA GLU A 874 10.46 -11.14 22.65
C GLU A 874 11.50 -10.42 23.55
N SER A 875 11.30 -9.13 23.83
CA SER A 875 12.22 -8.35 24.65
C SER A 875 12.35 -8.89 26.07
N PHE A 876 13.56 -8.83 26.65
CA PHE A 876 13.78 -9.13 28.06
C PHE A 876 13.01 -8.19 29.00
N ASN A 877 12.70 -6.95 28.57
CA ASN A 877 11.98 -5.99 29.40
C ASN A 877 10.46 -6.27 29.36
N PRO A 878 9.83 -6.64 30.49
CA PRO A 878 8.39 -6.94 30.54
C PRO A 878 7.47 -5.74 30.24
N HIS A 879 7.91 -4.50 30.49
CA HIS A 879 7.15 -3.30 30.14
C HIS A 879 7.03 -3.11 28.63
N VAL A 880 8.07 -3.49 27.88
CA VAL A 880 8.08 -3.48 26.41
C VAL A 880 7.17 -4.58 25.88
N ARG A 881 7.22 -5.79 26.44
CA ARG A 881 6.32 -6.91 26.07
C ARG A 881 4.85 -6.58 26.31
N TYR A 882 4.54 -5.98 27.47
CA TYR A 882 3.20 -5.46 27.76
C TYR A 882 2.76 -4.44 26.72
N GLY A 883 3.63 -3.47 26.41
CA GLY A 883 3.34 -2.45 25.41
C GLY A 883 3.09 -3.04 24.02
N ALA A 884 3.81 -4.10 23.64
CA ALA A 884 3.59 -4.81 22.38
C ALA A 884 2.21 -5.49 22.33
N CYS A 885 1.79 -6.14 23.43
CA CYS A 885 0.46 -6.73 23.54
C CYS A 885 -0.63 -5.66 23.36
N VAL A 886 -0.53 -4.54 24.08
CA VAL A 886 -1.49 -3.44 24.01
C VAL A 886 -1.51 -2.79 22.61
N ALA A 887 -0.36 -2.61 21.97
CA ALA A 887 -0.28 -2.07 20.62
C ALA A 887 -1.04 -2.94 19.60
N VAL A 888 -0.89 -4.26 19.68
CA VAL A 888 -1.65 -5.20 18.85
C VAL A 888 -3.14 -5.17 19.19
N GLY A 889 -3.48 -5.13 20.48
CA GLY A 889 -4.88 -5.03 20.93
C GLY A 889 -5.58 -3.79 20.37
N ILE A 890 -4.93 -2.62 20.43
CA ILE A 890 -5.47 -1.36 19.90
C ILE A 890 -5.57 -1.39 18.38
N ALA A 891 -4.51 -1.81 17.68
CA ALA A 891 -4.50 -1.75 16.21
C ALA A 891 -5.43 -2.79 15.58
N CYS A 892 -5.47 -4.01 16.12
CA CYS A 892 -6.19 -5.15 15.54
C CYS A 892 -7.57 -5.38 16.18
N ALA A 893 -8.10 -4.43 16.96
CA ALA A 893 -9.41 -4.54 17.59
C ALA A 893 -10.52 -4.84 16.57
N GLY A 894 -11.33 -5.86 16.83
CA GLY A 894 -12.45 -6.27 15.97
C GLY A 894 -12.05 -6.78 14.57
N THR A 895 -10.76 -7.09 14.33
CA THR A 895 -10.29 -7.54 13.01
C THR A 895 -10.07 -9.04 12.88
N PHE A 896 -10.00 -9.78 14.01
CA PHE A 896 -9.75 -11.22 14.06
C PHE A 896 -8.54 -11.70 13.22
N LYS A 897 -7.45 -10.94 13.21
CA LYS A 897 -6.25 -11.32 12.43
C LYS A 897 -5.49 -12.46 13.08
N ASN A 898 -5.25 -13.53 12.32
CA ASN A 898 -4.51 -14.70 12.78
C ASN A 898 -3.08 -14.34 13.23
N GLU A 899 -2.40 -13.41 12.56
CA GLU A 899 -1.05 -12.99 12.97
C GLU A 899 -1.04 -12.30 14.34
N ALA A 900 -2.12 -11.58 14.68
CA ALA A 900 -2.26 -10.97 16.00
C ALA A 900 -2.49 -12.04 17.08
N ILE A 901 -3.33 -13.03 16.80
CA ILE A 901 -3.62 -14.14 17.73
C ILE A 901 -2.35 -14.98 17.96
N GLN A 902 -1.63 -15.34 16.90
CA GLN A 902 -0.38 -16.10 16.99
C GLN A 902 0.71 -15.40 17.82
N LEU A 903 0.72 -14.06 17.81
CA LEU A 903 1.62 -13.29 18.67
C LEU A 903 1.14 -13.25 20.13
N LEU A 904 -0.17 -13.12 20.36
CA LEU A 904 -0.73 -12.92 21.70
C LEU A 904 -0.89 -14.23 22.49
N GLU A 905 -1.16 -15.36 21.84
CA GLU A 905 -1.35 -16.66 22.52
C GLU A 905 -0.13 -17.05 23.38
N PRO A 906 1.11 -17.02 22.89
CA PRO A 906 2.29 -17.31 23.72
C PRO A 906 2.47 -16.34 24.89
N MET A 907 2.00 -15.09 24.75
CA MET A 907 2.11 -14.07 25.80
C MET A 907 1.15 -14.32 26.98
N LEU A 908 0.14 -15.18 26.81
CA LEU A 908 -0.73 -15.63 27.91
C LEU A 908 0.04 -16.46 28.95
N ASP A 909 1.12 -17.11 28.55
CA ASP A 909 1.98 -17.93 29.40
C ASP A 909 3.26 -17.20 29.83
N ASP A 910 3.35 -15.87 29.61
CA ASP A 910 4.50 -15.07 30.05
C ASP A 910 4.73 -15.20 31.56
N ALA A 911 5.99 -15.21 32.00
CA ALA A 911 6.33 -15.31 33.42
C ALA A 911 5.78 -14.15 34.25
N VAL A 912 5.64 -12.95 33.67
CA VAL A 912 5.22 -11.72 34.35
C VAL A 912 3.70 -11.54 34.28
N ASP A 913 3.09 -11.27 35.43
CA ASP A 913 1.64 -11.21 35.63
C ASP A 913 0.93 -10.11 34.82
N TYR A 914 1.45 -8.89 34.83
CA TYR A 914 0.83 -7.80 34.08
C TYR A 914 1.00 -7.97 32.57
N VAL A 915 2.03 -8.69 32.09
CA VAL A 915 2.15 -9.04 30.66
C VAL A 915 1.02 -9.97 30.25
N ARG A 916 0.73 -11.01 31.05
CA ARG A 916 -0.44 -11.89 30.84
C ARG A 916 -1.75 -11.10 30.86
N GLN A 917 -1.88 -10.12 31.77
CA GLN A 917 -3.04 -9.23 31.80
C GLN A 917 -3.18 -8.43 30.49
N GLY A 918 -2.08 -7.85 30.00
CA GLY A 918 -2.05 -7.12 28.73
C GLY A 918 -2.42 -8.00 27.54
N ALA A 919 -1.91 -9.23 27.50
CA ALA A 919 -2.23 -10.22 26.46
C ALA A 919 -3.71 -10.62 26.48
N LEU A 920 -4.30 -10.87 27.66
CA LEU A 920 -5.73 -11.18 27.80
C LEU A 920 -6.63 -10.02 27.33
N CYS A 921 -6.33 -8.79 27.75
CA CYS A 921 -7.08 -7.61 27.31
C CYS A 921 -6.96 -7.39 25.81
N ALA A 922 -5.75 -7.50 25.25
CA ALA A 922 -5.51 -7.36 23.82
C ALA A 922 -6.22 -8.44 23.00
N LEU A 923 -6.18 -9.69 23.45
CA LEU A 923 -6.87 -10.80 22.79
C LEU A 923 -8.38 -10.56 22.78
N ALA A 924 -8.96 -10.13 23.91
CA ALA A 924 -10.38 -9.79 24.01
C ALA A 924 -10.78 -8.66 23.04
N MET A 925 -9.92 -7.65 22.82
CA MET A 925 -10.15 -6.60 21.82
C MET A 925 -10.12 -7.15 20.38
N VAL A 926 -9.16 -8.04 20.08
CA VAL A 926 -8.97 -8.60 18.73
C VAL A 926 -10.13 -9.51 18.31
N ILE A 927 -10.67 -10.30 19.25
CA ILE A 927 -11.75 -11.27 18.99
C ILE A 927 -13.16 -10.73 19.31
N MET A 928 -13.28 -9.43 19.57
CA MET A 928 -14.55 -8.81 19.95
C MET A 928 -15.64 -9.08 18.90
N GLN A 929 -16.80 -9.60 19.34
CA GLN A 929 -17.96 -9.97 18.51
C GLN A 929 -17.73 -11.10 17.49
N GLU A 930 -16.60 -11.80 17.57
CA GLU A 930 -16.37 -13.00 16.75
C GLU A 930 -16.81 -14.28 17.44
N SER A 931 -17.16 -15.28 16.62
CA SER A 931 -17.65 -16.56 17.10
C SER A 931 -17.02 -17.72 16.33
N GLU A 932 -16.92 -18.88 16.97
CA GLU A 932 -16.41 -20.11 16.36
C GLU A 932 -17.21 -20.53 15.12
N GLY A 933 -18.49 -20.14 15.02
CA GLY A 933 -19.29 -20.37 13.82
C GLY A 933 -18.90 -19.51 12.61
N ARG A 934 -18.33 -18.32 12.82
CA ARG A 934 -17.81 -17.46 11.74
C ARG A 934 -16.37 -17.85 11.35
N HIS A 935 -15.58 -18.24 12.35
CA HIS A 935 -14.20 -18.63 12.19
C HIS A 935 -13.92 -19.92 12.98
N PRO A 936 -14.21 -21.10 12.39
CA PRO A 936 -13.89 -22.38 13.02
C PRO A 936 -12.37 -22.54 13.11
N LYS A 937 -11.90 -23.00 14.27
CA LYS A 937 -10.47 -23.21 14.56
C LYS A 937 -9.80 -24.22 13.63
#